data_AF-A0A4W3JVB6-F1
#
_entry.id   AF-A0A4W3JVB6-F1
#
_cell.length_a   1.000
_cell.length_b   1.000
_cell.length_c   1.000
_cell.angle_alpha   90.00
_cell.angle_beta   90.00
_cell.angle_gamma   90.00
#
_symmetry.space_group_name_H-M   'P 1'
#
loop_
_entity.id
_entity.type
_entity.pdbx_description
1 polymer ?
#
loop_
_entity_poly.entity_id
_entity_poly.type
_entity_poly.pdbx_seq_one_letter_code
_entity_poly.pdbx_strand_id
1 'polypeptide(L)'
;RIIPVAHETDVRAQIRLQFRDVNGETVAVQKSLLCTQKGKKIEFKTLEGLITRLRHGEKISLSSKCAEIDREMISALGVSKAVINNVIFCHQEDSNWPLSEGKTLKQKFDDIFSATRYIKALETLRQVRQKQAQRVRECQGELKYLKQNKEKAHEIRDQLTNKETQLAASKENVQSIENQIDPLENRLLEIDQSLAKVIKVDNEIKALESRKKQMEEDNQDLEMKMEQVFQGTDEQLIDTYQNHQRTVSEKTRLVTDRQRELERVNQRCQKLNRQKSDMLVEQGRLQLLADRQQENVKRRDALVRTLAGQLDLSGYERPPFSDRQYHGFRQQVEERLKIEQEAGNQLVNEFTEKDAAKQRQIDKVRDKKTGLERTIDLKLDIHRKKQLELNSVNVDLQQLEGSSDRLQELDQELKKAERELERAEADSNVEGLRAEVTALQKEKGELDRSLRKLDQEMETLSFHTVTRTEMEVSKKDKANKEEQIRKIKSRHNDELVALLGHFPNKKQLEDWIHTKANEINSSREKLTKMTKDLASAEQNKNHTSAELKKKEQQLAQYEEKLFEVCGGQDFESDLYKLQDDIDKTSKQRAMLSGATAVYTQFISQLTEDNEPCCPVCQRIFPSEAELQDIVNDLQSKLRLVPDKLKATESELKRREKRRDEMMGLKPVRYKLNERDLPELRNKLQNIIRDIQRLKCDVEEQETLQAAFISEEGSAKQCLQDISLMDRYQMELRDVERKIAQQAAKLQGVDVSRTMQQVNQEKQEMQHKLETVSSRVELKRKLIQDQQELIQSLKSSLNEVRAEKLQIASNMQRRQQLEEQSVELATEIESLHRDIREAKEQLSPLAAALEKLLKEKLDLMEKKTASCKEIQEKINDVKEKVKNIDWFAKEIQRYIQEKKDEFKEQKESELQETVTQLNEVEKQREKIQRDIEAFRKDIDTQKLEERWLQDNLTLRKRVEELRGVEAKRQDLLQQIGEMQVMQLKNERRQLDEKLEQLKDNRSLAHGRQKGFEEEILRFRKELKEQQYKDAEEKFREMMITIRTTELANRDLDIYYKALDQAIMKFHSMKMQEINKIIRDLWRSTYRGQDIEYIEIRSDADENVTAGDKRRNYNYRVVMVKGDTPLDMRGRYSAGQKVLASLIIRLALAETFCLNCGILALDEPTTNLDRENIESLAHALVEIIKSRSNQRNFQLVVITHDEDFVELLSRSQYVEHFYRVKKNIEQCSEIIRCSVTSLNAHVQ
;
A
#
# COMPACT_ATOMS: atom_id res chain seq x y z
N ARG A 1 61.42 35.89 -44.76
CA ARG A 1 62.09 37.01 -45.47
C ARG A 1 62.33 36.68 -46.95
N ILE A 2 61.33 36.14 -47.67
CA ILE A 2 61.53 35.62 -49.05
C ILE A 2 61.12 36.65 -50.11
N ILE A 3 60.13 37.49 -49.81
CA ILE A 3 59.51 38.39 -50.79
C ILE A 3 60.36 39.58 -51.27
N PRO A 4 61.13 40.31 -50.43
CA PRO A 4 61.82 41.51 -50.91
C PRO A 4 62.89 41.23 -51.97
N VAL A 5 63.26 39.96 -52.13
CA VAL A 5 64.38 39.50 -52.94
C VAL A 5 63.94 39.09 -54.36
N ALA A 6 62.67 38.72 -54.57
CA ALA A 6 62.21 38.16 -55.85
C ALA A 6 61.57 39.17 -56.83
N HIS A 7 61.34 40.43 -56.42
CA HIS A 7 60.61 41.45 -57.21
C HIS A 7 59.21 41.01 -57.71
N GLU A 8 58.64 39.93 -57.17
CA GLU A 8 57.34 39.38 -57.53
C GLU A 8 56.26 39.72 -56.47
N THR A 9 55.03 39.99 -56.93
CA THR A 9 53.88 40.27 -56.06
C THR A 9 53.35 39.04 -55.32
N ASP A 10 53.55 37.83 -55.88
CA ASP A 10 53.11 36.56 -55.32
C ASP A 10 54.21 35.49 -55.43
N VAL A 11 54.70 34.98 -54.30
CA VAL A 11 55.67 33.87 -54.25
C VAL A 11 54.98 32.61 -53.75
N ARG A 12 54.98 31.56 -54.56
CA ARG A 12 54.47 30.23 -54.18
C ARG A 12 55.62 29.33 -53.75
N ALA A 13 55.40 28.58 -52.68
CA ALA A 13 56.34 27.57 -52.20
C ALA A 13 55.59 26.26 -51.89
N GLN A 14 56.31 25.15 -51.94
CA GLN A 14 55.73 23.84 -51.68
C GLN A 14 56.68 23.02 -50.83
N ILE A 15 56.19 22.48 -49.73
CA ILE A 15 56.92 21.60 -48.83
C ILE A 15 56.36 20.19 -49.02
N ARG A 16 57.22 19.23 -49.34
CA ARG A 16 56.88 17.80 -49.42
C ARG A 16 57.69 17.05 -48.37
N LEU A 17 57.02 16.26 -47.55
CA LEU A 17 57.61 15.42 -46.51
C LEU A 17 57.18 13.99 -46.76
N GLN A 18 58.13 13.06 -46.81
CA GLN A 18 57.85 11.64 -46.87
C GLN A 18 58.42 10.98 -45.61
N PHE A 19 57.61 10.21 -44.90
CA PHE A 19 58.01 9.51 -43.68
C PHE A 19 57.32 8.16 -43.57
N ARG A 20 57.75 7.34 -42.61
CA ARG A 20 57.07 6.08 -42.25
C ARG A 20 56.25 6.30 -40.99
N ASP A 21 54.99 5.88 -41.00
CA ASP A 21 54.11 6.01 -39.84
C ASP A 21 54.44 4.98 -38.74
N VAL A 22 53.68 5.01 -37.64
CA VAL A 22 53.80 4.05 -36.53
C VAL A 22 53.64 2.58 -36.94
N ASN A 23 53.00 2.29 -38.06
CA ASN A 23 52.80 0.96 -38.61
C ASN A 23 53.88 0.57 -39.63
N GLY A 24 54.80 1.50 -39.95
CA GLY A 24 55.86 1.32 -40.94
C GLY A 24 55.44 1.61 -42.39
N GLU A 25 54.21 2.10 -42.62
CA GLU A 25 53.67 2.46 -43.93
C GLU A 25 54.22 3.80 -44.40
N THR A 26 54.50 3.92 -45.70
CA THR A 26 55.03 5.15 -46.29
C THR A 26 53.92 6.18 -46.47
N VAL A 27 54.07 7.34 -45.82
CA VAL A 27 53.17 8.49 -45.90
C VAL A 27 53.90 9.65 -46.57
N ALA A 28 53.30 10.23 -47.60
CA ALA A 28 53.80 11.45 -48.26
C ALA A 28 52.81 12.59 -48.01
N VAL A 29 53.29 13.69 -47.44
CA VAL A 29 52.51 14.87 -47.11
C VAL A 29 53.06 16.07 -47.87
N GLN A 30 52.16 16.84 -48.46
CA GLN A 30 52.49 18.00 -49.25
C GLN A 30 51.71 19.19 -48.71
N LYS A 31 52.40 20.27 -48.35
CA LYS A 31 51.80 21.56 -47.97
C LYS A 31 52.23 22.63 -48.97
N SER A 32 51.28 23.34 -49.54
CA SER A 32 51.51 24.46 -50.46
C SER A 32 51.38 25.79 -49.70
N LEU A 33 52.25 26.74 -49.99
CA LEU A 33 52.37 28.03 -49.32
C LEU A 33 52.31 29.15 -50.36
N LEU A 34 51.65 30.25 -50.04
CA LEU A 34 51.56 31.45 -50.86
C LEU A 34 51.91 32.66 -50.00
N CYS A 35 52.89 33.44 -50.45
CA CYS A 35 53.24 34.71 -49.83
C CYS A 35 52.94 35.83 -50.82
N THR A 36 52.09 36.77 -50.45
CA THR A 36 51.66 37.90 -51.29
C THR A 36 52.17 39.22 -50.72
N GLN A 37 52.75 40.09 -51.55
CA GLN A 37 53.15 41.44 -51.17
C GLN A 37 52.07 42.46 -51.53
N LYS A 38 51.45 43.08 -50.52
CA LYS A 38 50.52 44.21 -50.71
C LYS A 38 51.14 45.48 -50.14
N GLY A 39 51.81 46.25 -50.99
CA GLY A 39 52.54 47.45 -50.58
C GLY A 39 53.71 47.13 -49.63
N LYS A 40 53.73 47.73 -48.43
CA LYS A 40 54.73 47.44 -47.37
C LYS A 40 54.42 46.19 -46.53
N LYS A 41 53.24 45.57 -46.69
CA LYS A 41 52.79 44.43 -45.87
C LYS A 41 52.94 43.11 -46.64
N ILE A 42 53.59 42.14 -46.01
CA ILE A 42 53.74 40.77 -46.52
C ILE A 42 52.68 39.89 -45.85
N GLU A 43 51.79 39.29 -46.64
CA GLU A 43 50.78 38.32 -46.17
C GLU A 43 51.23 36.90 -46.52
N PHE A 44 51.23 35.99 -45.54
CA PHE A 44 51.61 34.58 -45.70
C PHE A 44 50.37 33.70 -45.50
N LYS A 45 50.04 32.86 -46.49
CA LYS A 45 48.89 31.95 -46.49
C LYS A 45 49.35 30.51 -46.75
N THR A 46 48.79 29.56 -46.01
CA THR A 46 48.93 28.12 -46.30
C THR A 46 47.74 27.68 -47.14
N LEU A 47 48.00 27.06 -48.30
CA LEU A 47 46.99 26.50 -49.21
C LEU A 47 46.67 25.05 -48.84
N GLU A 48 45.75 24.40 -49.57
CA GLU A 48 45.40 23.00 -49.36
C GLU A 48 46.61 22.08 -49.46
N GLY A 49 46.64 21.07 -48.58
CA GLY A 49 47.67 20.06 -48.56
C GLY A 49 47.14 18.69 -48.98
N LEU A 50 48.06 17.82 -49.40
CA LEU A 50 47.75 16.49 -49.88
C LEU A 50 48.46 15.47 -48.99
N ILE A 51 47.75 14.44 -48.53
CA ILE A 51 48.33 13.27 -47.86
C ILE A 51 48.14 12.05 -48.75
N THR A 52 49.22 11.32 -49.04
CA THR A 52 49.19 10.07 -49.80
C THR A 52 49.71 8.93 -48.93
N ARG A 53 48.93 7.85 -48.82
CA ARG A 53 49.31 6.61 -48.13
C ARG A 53 49.45 5.47 -49.14
N LEU A 54 50.43 4.59 -48.91
CA LEU A 54 50.62 3.37 -49.68
C LEU A 54 50.08 2.18 -48.90
N ARG A 55 48.86 1.73 -49.22
CA ARG A 55 48.20 0.61 -48.55
C ARG A 55 48.09 -0.55 -49.54
N HIS A 56 48.77 -1.67 -49.25
CA HIS A 56 48.75 -2.90 -50.07
C HIS A 56 49.19 -2.71 -51.54
N GLY A 57 50.08 -1.73 -51.80
CA GLY A 57 50.59 -1.45 -53.16
C GLY A 57 49.78 -0.40 -53.93
N GLU A 58 48.60 0.00 -53.44
CA GLU A 58 47.80 1.08 -54.03
C GLU A 58 48.05 2.42 -53.31
N LYS A 59 48.13 3.50 -54.10
CA LYS A 59 48.30 4.87 -53.61
C LYS A 59 46.92 5.47 -53.34
N ILE A 60 46.60 5.71 -52.08
CA ILE A 60 45.38 6.41 -51.66
C ILE A 60 45.77 7.84 -51.33
N SER A 61 45.35 8.80 -52.16
CA SER A 61 45.59 10.23 -51.96
C SER A 61 44.33 10.93 -51.44
N LEU A 62 44.44 11.61 -50.30
CA LEU A 62 43.37 12.40 -49.69
C LEU A 62 43.79 13.87 -49.71
N SER A 63 43.02 14.70 -50.43
CA SER A 63 43.11 16.16 -50.30
C SER A 63 42.32 16.58 -49.08
N SER A 64 42.92 17.35 -48.18
CA SER A 64 42.32 17.64 -46.88
C SER A 64 42.75 19.02 -46.38
N LYS A 65 41.92 19.63 -45.54
CA LYS A 65 42.21 20.94 -44.96
C LYS A 65 43.44 20.86 -44.06
N CYS A 66 44.20 21.95 -43.95
CA CYS A 66 45.42 21.99 -43.13
C CYS A 66 45.23 21.52 -41.68
N ALA A 67 44.07 21.80 -41.06
CA ALA A 67 43.76 21.39 -39.69
C ALA A 67 43.56 19.88 -39.52
N GLU A 68 43.04 19.21 -40.56
CA GLU A 68 42.88 17.75 -40.61
C GLU A 68 44.23 17.08 -40.88
N ILE A 69 45.06 17.68 -41.75
CA ILE A 69 46.46 17.25 -41.97
C ILE A 69 47.25 17.25 -40.67
N ASP A 70 47.14 18.32 -39.87
CA ASP A 70 47.83 18.39 -38.58
C ASP A 70 47.36 17.31 -37.60
N ARG A 71 46.07 16.96 -37.60
CA ARG A 71 45.54 15.83 -36.79
C ARG A 71 46.09 14.49 -37.26
N GLU A 72 46.13 14.27 -38.57
CA GLU A 72 46.65 13.01 -39.12
C GLU A 72 48.16 12.89 -39.01
N MET A 73 48.90 13.99 -39.00
CA MET A 73 50.33 14.00 -38.68
C MET A 73 50.59 13.55 -37.23
N ILE A 74 49.78 14.00 -36.27
CA ILE A 74 49.87 13.58 -34.86
C ILE A 74 49.61 12.07 -34.74
N SER A 75 48.59 11.56 -35.44
CA SER A 75 48.24 10.13 -35.46
C SER A 75 49.34 9.28 -36.10
N ALA A 76 49.81 9.68 -37.29
CA ALA A 76 50.81 8.95 -38.07
C ALA A 76 52.20 8.94 -37.39
N LEU A 77 52.58 10.01 -36.69
CA LEU A 77 53.83 10.08 -35.93
C LEU A 77 53.73 9.42 -34.53
N GLY A 78 52.52 9.15 -34.03
CA GLY A 78 52.32 8.48 -32.74
C GLY A 78 52.76 9.30 -31.52
N VAL A 79 52.81 10.64 -31.63
CA VAL A 79 53.22 11.55 -30.54
C VAL A 79 52.20 12.68 -30.40
N SER A 80 52.02 13.21 -29.18
CA SER A 80 51.04 14.28 -28.95
C SER A 80 51.49 15.61 -29.59
N LYS A 81 50.52 16.49 -29.92
CA LYS A 81 50.82 17.85 -30.41
C LYS A 81 51.77 18.61 -29.48
N ALA A 82 51.61 18.43 -28.17
CA ALA A 82 52.44 19.09 -27.17
C ALA A 82 53.89 18.58 -27.20
N VAL A 83 54.09 17.28 -27.46
CA VAL A 83 55.42 16.68 -27.66
C VAL A 83 56.06 17.20 -28.95
N ILE A 84 55.31 17.26 -30.06
CA ILE A 84 55.81 17.82 -31.33
C ILE A 84 56.29 19.27 -31.14
N ASN A 85 55.49 20.12 -30.50
CA ASN A 85 55.78 21.56 -30.40
C ASN A 85 56.76 21.93 -29.28
N ASN A 86 56.71 21.27 -28.12
CA ASN A 86 57.52 21.66 -26.95
C ASN A 86 58.78 20.80 -26.75
N VAL A 87 58.88 19.66 -27.43
CA VAL A 87 59.99 18.70 -27.24
C VAL A 87 60.75 18.49 -28.56
N ILE A 88 60.07 18.04 -29.62
CA ILE A 88 60.70 17.66 -30.90
C ILE A 88 61.15 18.87 -31.71
N PHE A 89 60.22 19.75 -32.11
CA PHE A 89 60.45 20.94 -32.93
C PHE A 89 60.27 22.24 -32.13
N CYS A 90 60.79 22.25 -30.90
CA CYS A 90 60.69 23.43 -30.05
C CYS A 90 61.62 24.54 -30.56
N HIS A 91 61.04 25.71 -30.79
CA HIS A 91 61.72 26.90 -31.27
C HIS A 91 62.80 27.40 -30.29
N GLN A 92 63.89 27.98 -30.80
CA GLN A 92 65.02 28.46 -29.98
C GLN A 92 64.57 29.38 -28.83
N GLU A 93 63.68 30.35 -29.12
CA GLU A 93 63.15 31.30 -28.13
C GLU A 93 62.35 30.64 -27.00
N ASP A 94 61.67 29.52 -27.30
CA ASP A 94 60.81 28.79 -26.36
C ASP A 94 61.52 27.63 -25.67
N SER A 95 62.77 27.34 -26.06
CA SER A 95 63.55 26.17 -25.60
C SER A 95 63.71 26.09 -24.07
N ASN A 96 63.69 27.24 -23.40
CA ASN A 96 63.88 27.37 -21.95
C ASN A 96 62.59 27.19 -21.12
N TRP A 97 61.48 26.76 -21.75
CA TRP A 97 60.21 26.56 -21.05
C TRP A 97 60.25 25.62 -19.83
N PRO A 98 61.14 24.61 -19.71
CA PRO A 98 61.20 23.77 -18.51
C PRO A 98 61.50 24.54 -17.22
N LEU A 99 62.04 25.75 -17.33
CA LEU A 99 62.36 26.65 -16.22
C LEU A 99 61.40 27.86 -16.14
N SER A 100 60.26 27.79 -16.85
CA SER A 100 59.22 28.82 -16.85
C SER A 100 58.40 28.86 -15.55
N GLU A 101 57.47 29.80 -15.44
CA GLU A 101 56.67 29.95 -14.22
C GLU A 101 55.73 28.78 -13.96
N GLY A 102 55.44 28.51 -12.68
CA GLY A 102 54.72 27.30 -12.27
C GLY A 102 53.41 27.03 -13.02
N LYS A 103 52.64 28.07 -13.37
CA LYS A 103 51.40 27.92 -14.16
C LYS A 103 51.68 27.48 -15.61
N THR A 104 52.64 28.12 -16.28
CA THR A 104 53.03 27.81 -17.66
C THR A 104 53.70 26.45 -17.75
N LEU A 105 54.58 26.15 -16.79
CA LEU A 105 55.27 24.86 -16.67
C LEU A 105 54.27 23.71 -16.46
N LYS A 106 53.32 23.90 -15.54
CA LYS A 106 52.24 22.94 -15.29
C LYS A 106 51.42 22.66 -16.55
N GLN A 107 51.01 23.69 -17.27
CA GLN A 107 50.22 23.52 -18.48
C GLN A 107 50.98 22.69 -19.53
N LYS A 108 52.28 22.99 -19.75
CA LYS A 108 53.10 22.24 -20.70
C LYS A 108 53.30 20.78 -20.28
N PHE A 109 53.54 20.50 -19.00
CA PHE A 109 53.61 19.11 -18.52
C PHE A 109 52.26 18.39 -18.65
N ASP A 110 51.16 18.97 -18.18
CA ASP A 110 49.83 18.35 -18.26
C ASP A 110 49.43 18.02 -19.71
N ASP A 111 49.82 18.87 -20.68
CA ASP A 111 49.61 18.65 -22.11
C ASP A 111 50.55 17.57 -22.69
N ILE A 112 51.81 17.49 -22.24
CA ILE A 112 52.77 16.44 -22.64
C ILE A 112 52.31 15.07 -22.14
N PHE A 113 51.94 14.96 -20.86
CA PHE A 113 51.39 13.73 -20.27
C PHE A 113 50.04 13.33 -20.88
N SER A 114 49.40 14.21 -21.68
CA SER A 114 48.08 13.98 -22.29
C SER A 114 46.99 13.62 -21.26
N ALA A 115 47.21 13.95 -19.98
CA ALA A 115 46.31 13.65 -18.87
C ALA A 115 45.03 14.50 -18.93
N THR A 116 45.04 15.61 -19.69
CA THR A 116 43.90 16.52 -19.86
C THR A 116 42.62 15.83 -20.35
N ARG A 117 42.71 14.77 -21.16
CA ARG A 117 41.52 13.99 -21.60
C ARG A 117 40.91 13.20 -20.44
N TYR A 118 41.73 12.50 -19.67
CA TYR A 118 41.27 11.69 -18.54
C TYR A 118 40.82 12.55 -17.35
N ILE A 119 41.45 13.71 -17.16
CA ILE A 119 41.01 14.71 -16.17
C ILE A 119 39.61 15.26 -16.52
N LYS A 120 39.34 15.54 -17.80
CA LYS A 120 37.98 15.92 -18.25
C LYS A 120 36.97 14.80 -18.01
N ALA A 121 37.35 13.53 -18.25
CA ALA A 121 36.48 12.39 -17.97
C ALA A 121 36.14 12.29 -16.47
N LEU A 122 37.12 12.46 -15.57
CA LEU A 122 36.89 12.54 -14.12
C LEU A 122 35.92 13.67 -13.73
N GLU A 123 36.08 14.85 -14.32
CA GLU A 123 35.18 15.98 -14.09
C GLU A 123 33.75 15.70 -14.56
N THR A 124 33.61 15.01 -15.70
CA THR A 124 32.30 14.60 -16.24
C THR A 124 31.63 13.57 -15.31
N LEU A 125 32.37 12.54 -14.87
CA LEU A 125 31.89 11.54 -13.90
C LEU A 125 31.42 12.19 -12.60
N ARG A 126 32.18 13.18 -12.09
CA ARG A 126 31.82 13.94 -10.89
C ARG A 126 30.53 14.74 -11.07
N GLN A 127 30.37 15.46 -12.19
CA GLN A 127 29.17 16.23 -12.49
C GLN A 127 27.93 15.34 -12.59
N VAL A 128 28.06 14.18 -13.26
CA VAL A 128 26.97 13.18 -13.35
C VAL A 128 26.60 12.66 -11.97
N ARG A 129 27.59 12.29 -11.13
CA ARG A 129 27.37 11.84 -9.75
C ARG A 129 26.62 12.89 -8.91
N GLN A 130 27.00 14.17 -9.02
CA GLN A 130 26.32 15.26 -8.31
C GLN A 130 24.86 15.41 -8.75
N LYS A 131 24.59 15.38 -10.06
CA LYS A 131 23.22 15.45 -10.61
C LYS A 131 22.37 14.26 -10.15
N GLN A 132 22.92 13.04 -10.17
CA GLN A 132 22.21 11.85 -9.70
C GLN A 132 21.99 11.87 -8.18
N ALA A 133 22.95 12.35 -7.40
CA ALA A 133 22.78 12.52 -5.95
C ALA A 133 21.74 13.59 -5.58
N GLN A 134 21.61 14.65 -6.39
CA GLN A 134 20.51 15.62 -6.30
C GLN A 134 19.17 14.92 -6.56
N ARG A 135 19.06 14.16 -7.67
CA ARG A 135 17.86 13.41 -8.04
C ARG A 135 17.43 12.42 -6.95
N VAL A 136 18.37 11.69 -6.33
CA VAL A 136 18.06 10.80 -5.20
C VAL A 136 17.41 11.57 -4.05
N ARG A 137 17.91 12.76 -3.71
CA ARG A 137 17.33 13.60 -2.63
C ARG A 137 15.93 14.09 -2.98
N GLU A 138 15.70 14.50 -4.22
CA GLU A 138 14.38 14.91 -4.72
C GLU A 138 13.38 13.75 -4.65
N CYS A 139 13.76 12.59 -5.20
CA CYS A 139 12.96 11.36 -5.14
C CYS A 139 12.70 10.90 -3.69
N GLN A 140 13.67 11.02 -2.78
CA GLN A 140 13.48 10.71 -1.36
C GLN A 140 12.43 11.62 -0.69
N GLY A 141 12.34 12.89 -1.10
CA GLY A 141 11.29 13.80 -0.67
C GLY A 141 9.91 13.32 -1.13
N GLU A 142 9.78 12.99 -2.42
CA GLU A 142 8.54 12.49 -3.02
C GLU A 142 8.11 11.12 -2.45
N LEU A 143 9.07 10.23 -2.18
CA LEU A 143 8.83 8.92 -1.59
C LEU A 143 8.13 9.02 -0.22
N LYS A 144 8.40 10.06 0.57
CA LYS A 144 7.71 10.27 1.86
C LYS A 144 6.21 10.53 1.66
N TYR A 145 5.86 11.36 0.67
CA TYR A 145 4.47 11.64 0.33
C TYR A 145 3.78 10.40 -0.27
N LEU A 146 4.43 9.69 -1.19
CA LEU A 146 3.91 8.45 -1.76
C LEU A 146 3.73 7.35 -0.70
N LYS A 147 4.60 7.30 0.32
CA LYS A 147 4.45 6.39 1.47
C LYS A 147 3.19 6.69 2.27
N GLN A 148 2.95 7.97 2.60
CA GLN A 148 1.74 8.40 3.30
C GLN A 148 0.48 8.07 2.49
N ASN A 149 0.50 8.32 1.18
CA ASN A 149 -0.60 7.97 0.30
C ASN A 149 -0.84 6.46 0.24
N LYS A 150 0.22 5.64 0.19
CA LYS A 150 0.10 4.18 0.25
C LYS A 150 -0.52 3.71 1.57
N GLU A 151 -0.04 4.21 2.70
CA GLU A 151 -0.54 3.85 4.04
C GLU A 151 -2.00 4.24 4.18
N LYS A 152 -2.38 5.45 3.76
CA LYS A 152 -3.78 5.90 3.78
C LYS A 152 -4.67 5.10 2.82
N ALA A 153 -4.19 4.79 1.61
CA ALA A 153 -4.92 3.92 0.69
C ALA A 153 -5.14 2.51 1.27
N HIS A 154 -4.18 1.97 2.02
CA HIS A 154 -4.33 0.71 2.73
C HIS A 154 -5.36 0.81 3.86
N GLU A 155 -5.31 1.87 4.66
CA GLU A 155 -6.28 2.11 5.73
C GLU A 155 -7.71 2.20 5.19
N ILE A 156 -7.92 2.92 4.07
CA ILE A 156 -9.24 3.02 3.43
C ILE A 156 -9.69 1.65 2.87
N ARG A 157 -8.78 0.83 2.33
CA ARG A 157 -9.11 -0.54 1.90
C ARG A 157 -9.53 -1.41 3.09
N ASP A 158 -8.83 -1.34 4.21
CA ASP A 158 -9.18 -2.12 5.41
C ASP A 158 -10.55 -1.69 5.97
N GLN A 159 -10.81 -0.38 6.00
CA GLN A 159 -12.11 0.15 6.39
C GLN A 159 -13.22 -0.30 5.43
N LEU A 160 -12.97 -0.29 4.11
CA LEU A 160 -13.88 -0.80 3.10
C LEU A 160 -14.21 -2.27 3.33
N THR A 161 -13.19 -3.13 3.48
CA THR A 161 -13.39 -4.57 3.69
C THR A 161 -14.13 -4.86 5.00
N ASN A 162 -13.85 -4.11 6.07
CA ASN A 162 -14.58 -4.24 7.33
C ASN A 162 -16.07 -3.88 7.16
N LYS A 163 -16.38 -2.77 6.47
CA LYS A 163 -17.77 -2.38 6.20
C LYS A 163 -18.50 -3.33 5.26
N GLU A 164 -17.82 -3.85 4.25
CA GLU A 164 -18.37 -4.90 3.37
C GLU A 164 -18.71 -6.18 4.16
N THR A 165 -17.86 -6.56 5.12
CA THR A 165 -18.11 -7.70 6.01
C THR A 165 -19.30 -7.44 6.95
N GLN A 166 -19.40 -6.24 7.52
CA GLN A 166 -20.53 -5.83 8.36
C GLN A 166 -21.85 -5.80 7.56
N LEU A 167 -21.81 -5.33 6.31
CA LEU A 167 -22.97 -5.35 5.42
C LEU A 167 -23.40 -6.78 5.11
N ALA A 168 -22.47 -7.69 4.81
CA ALA A 168 -22.76 -9.10 4.55
C ALA A 168 -23.43 -9.77 5.77
N ALA A 169 -22.86 -9.60 6.97
CA ALA A 169 -23.45 -10.13 8.20
C ALA A 169 -24.84 -9.52 8.49
N SER A 170 -25.03 -8.22 8.22
CA SER A 170 -26.34 -7.58 8.37
C SER A 170 -27.36 -8.06 7.32
N LYS A 171 -26.93 -8.44 6.11
CA LYS A 171 -27.80 -9.05 5.08
C LYS A 171 -28.23 -10.45 5.48
N GLU A 172 -27.32 -11.26 6.01
CA GLU A 172 -27.63 -12.58 6.55
C GLU A 172 -28.61 -12.51 7.73
N ASN A 173 -28.43 -11.53 8.63
CA ASN A 173 -29.35 -11.31 9.76
C ASN A 173 -30.77 -10.93 9.28
N VAL A 174 -30.88 -10.03 8.28
CA VAL A 174 -32.19 -9.68 7.70
C VAL A 174 -32.85 -10.89 7.07
N GLN A 175 -32.11 -11.70 6.30
CA GLN A 175 -32.63 -12.93 5.71
C GLN A 175 -33.12 -13.92 6.79
N SER A 176 -32.39 -14.06 7.90
CA SER A 176 -32.80 -14.89 9.03
C SER A 176 -34.09 -14.38 9.70
N ILE A 177 -34.27 -13.06 9.81
CA ILE A 177 -35.49 -12.46 10.38
C ILE A 177 -36.66 -12.66 9.42
N GLU A 178 -36.47 -12.48 8.11
CA GLU A 178 -37.51 -12.71 7.09
C GLU A 178 -37.98 -14.16 7.08
N ASN A 179 -37.06 -15.13 7.15
CA ASN A 179 -37.40 -16.56 7.25
C ASN A 179 -38.21 -16.91 8.52
N GLN A 180 -38.17 -16.08 9.57
CA GLN A 180 -38.99 -16.25 10.78
C GLN A 180 -40.36 -15.57 10.68
N ILE A 181 -40.52 -14.55 9.84
CA ILE A 181 -41.78 -13.81 9.66
C ILE A 181 -42.79 -14.67 8.86
N ASP A 182 -42.36 -15.28 7.75
CA ASP A 182 -43.24 -16.07 6.86
C ASP A 182 -44.07 -17.15 7.58
N PRO A 183 -43.51 -18.03 8.44
CA PRO A 183 -44.31 -19.03 9.15
C PRO A 183 -45.28 -18.42 10.17
N LEU A 184 -44.94 -17.26 10.76
CA LEU A 184 -45.83 -16.56 11.71
C LEU A 184 -47.01 -15.91 10.98
N GLU A 185 -46.77 -15.28 9.82
CA GLU A 185 -47.84 -14.72 8.97
C GLU A 185 -48.80 -15.81 8.49
N ASN A 186 -48.28 -16.97 8.05
CA ASN A 186 -49.10 -18.11 7.65
C ASN A 186 -49.96 -18.64 8.82
N ARG A 187 -49.38 -18.77 10.02
CA ARG A 187 -50.12 -19.24 11.21
C ARG A 187 -51.21 -18.26 11.65
N LEU A 188 -50.95 -16.96 11.57
CA LEU A 188 -51.96 -15.91 11.82
C LEU A 188 -53.14 -16.02 10.85
N LEU A 189 -52.86 -16.27 9.56
CA LEU A 189 -53.87 -16.44 8.52
C LEU A 189 -54.77 -17.67 8.77
N GLU A 190 -54.20 -18.79 9.23
CA GLU A 190 -54.94 -19.99 9.64
C GLU A 190 -55.87 -19.73 10.85
N ILE A 191 -55.37 -18.98 11.85
CA ILE A 191 -56.13 -18.62 13.04
C ILE A 191 -57.30 -17.70 12.67
N ASP A 192 -57.06 -16.70 11.81
CA ASP A 192 -58.11 -15.77 11.33
C ASP A 192 -59.21 -16.51 10.56
N GLN A 193 -58.85 -17.47 9.70
CA GLN A 193 -59.82 -18.33 9.01
C GLN A 193 -60.64 -19.18 9.99
N SER A 194 -60.02 -19.67 11.06
CA SER A 194 -60.68 -20.46 12.10
C SER A 194 -61.65 -19.61 12.93
N LEU A 195 -61.25 -18.39 13.30
CA LEU A 195 -62.11 -17.43 14.00
C LEU A 195 -63.30 -16.98 13.13
N ALA A 196 -63.12 -16.83 11.81
CA ALA A 196 -64.19 -16.51 10.88
C ALA A 196 -65.25 -17.63 10.78
N LYS A 197 -64.84 -18.91 10.89
CA LYS A 197 -65.78 -20.05 10.97
C LYS A 197 -66.61 -20.02 12.25
N VAL A 198 -66.00 -19.67 13.39
CA VAL A 198 -66.72 -19.53 14.68
C VAL A 198 -67.83 -18.48 14.60
N ILE A 199 -67.57 -17.33 13.95
CA ILE A 199 -68.56 -16.27 13.78
C ILE A 199 -69.77 -16.74 12.94
N LYS A 200 -69.56 -17.61 11.95
CA LYS A 200 -70.65 -18.17 11.14
C LYS A 200 -71.56 -19.09 11.97
N VAL A 201 -70.97 -19.98 12.77
CA VAL A 201 -71.71 -20.91 13.64
C VAL A 201 -72.49 -20.15 14.74
N ASP A 202 -71.92 -19.09 15.31
CA ASP A 202 -72.62 -18.23 16.31
C ASP A 202 -73.88 -17.56 15.74
N ASN A 203 -73.84 -17.12 14.48
CA ASN A 203 -74.99 -16.52 13.81
C ASN A 203 -76.12 -17.53 13.52
N GLU A 204 -75.78 -18.80 13.25
CA GLU A 204 -76.76 -19.88 13.05
C GLU A 204 -77.48 -20.26 14.36
N ILE A 205 -76.78 -20.22 15.50
CA ILE A 205 -77.37 -20.45 16.82
C ILE A 205 -78.43 -19.39 17.16
N LYS A 206 -78.15 -18.11 16.89
CA LYS A 206 -79.09 -16.99 17.13
C LYS A 206 -80.38 -17.11 16.32
N ALA A 207 -80.30 -17.63 15.09
CA ALA A 207 -81.48 -17.85 14.24
C ALA A 207 -82.39 -18.98 14.77
N LEU A 208 -81.80 -20.04 15.34
CA LEU A 208 -82.56 -21.14 15.95
C LEU A 208 -83.27 -20.72 17.25
N GLU A 209 -82.70 -19.76 17.98
CA GLU A 209 -83.25 -19.26 19.25
C GLU A 209 -84.53 -18.43 19.07
N SER A 210 -84.63 -17.66 17.98
CA SER A 210 -85.86 -16.94 17.62
C SER A 210 -87.01 -17.89 17.26
N ARG A 211 -86.70 -19.03 16.62
CA ARG A 211 -87.68 -20.03 16.19
C ARG A 211 -88.28 -20.81 17.36
N LYS A 212 -87.49 -21.07 18.42
CA LYS A 212 -87.97 -21.71 19.66
C LYS A 212 -89.07 -20.88 20.32
N LYS A 213 -88.86 -19.57 20.45
CA LYS A 213 -89.77 -18.66 21.14
C LYS A 213 -91.18 -18.61 20.53
N GLN A 214 -91.26 -18.71 19.20
CA GLN A 214 -92.53 -18.74 18.47
C GLN A 214 -93.34 -20.03 18.74
N MET A 215 -92.67 -21.18 18.89
CA MET A 215 -93.33 -22.46 19.15
C MET A 215 -93.83 -22.60 20.61
N GLU A 216 -93.26 -21.83 21.55
CA GLU A 216 -93.71 -21.78 22.95
C GLU A 216 -95.07 -21.09 23.08
N GLU A 217 -95.36 -20.09 22.23
CA GLU A 217 -96.63 -19.37 22.20
C GLU A 217 -97.78 -20.23 21.65
N ASP A 218 -97.53 -21.04 20.60
CA ASP A 218 -98.51 -21.95 19.98
C ASP A 218 -98.98 -23.11 20.88
N ASN A 219 -98.19 -23.46 21.91
CA ASN A 219 -98.51 -24.53 22.86
C ASN A 219 -99.43 -24.07 24.00
N GLN A 220 -99.36 -22.79 24.38
CA GLN A 220 -100.28 -22.21 25.36
C GLN A 220 -101.73 -22.17 24.85
N ASP A 221 -101.95 -22.05 23.55
CA ASP A 221 -103.28 -22.03 22.94
C ASP A 221 -103.99 -23.41 22.93
N LEU A 222 -103.25 -24.51 23.09
CA LEU A 222 -103.82 -25.86 23.10
C LEU A 222 -104.28 -26.33 24.50
N GLU A 223 -103.70 -25.75 25.56
CA GLU A 223 -104.17 -25.96 26.95
C GLU A 223 -105.61 -25.48 27.15
N MET A 224 -106.06 -24.49 26.36
CA MET A 224 -107.40 -23.91 26.51
C MET A 224 -108.55 -24.74 25.90
N LYS A 225 -108.30 -25.87 25.23
CA LYS A 225 -109.31 -26.57 24.40
C LYS A 225 -109.61 -28.05 24.74
N MET A 226 -109.21 -28.59 25.90
CA MET A 226 -109.56 -29.98 26.26
C MET A 226 -110.85 -30.06 27.10
N GLU A 227 -111.85 -30.79 26.59
CA GLU A 227 -113.25 -30.83 27.07
C GLU A 227 -113.62 -32.03 27.98
N GLN A 228 -112.82 -33.11 28.11
CA GLN A 228 -113.04 -34.13 29.16
C GLN A 228 -111.73 -34.77 29.68
N VAL A 229 -111.56 -34.62 30.99
CA VAL A 229 -110.54 -35.17 31.89
C VAL A 229 -111.12 -36.41 32.57
N PHE A 230 -110.28 -37.31 33.09
CA PHE A 230 -110.70 -38.46 33.94
C PHE A 230 -111.87 -38.07 34.86
N GLN A 231 -112.96 -38.86 34.83
CA GLN A 231 -114.27 -38.46 35.38
C GLN A 231 -114.55 -38.91 36.83
N GLY A 232 -113.57 -39.50 37.52
CA GLY A 232 -113.58 -39.66 38.98
C GLY A 232 -112.97 -38.43 39.68
N THR A 233 -113.09 -38.34 41.00
CA THR A 233 -112.43 -37.24 41.75
C THR A 233 -110.90 -37.37 41.70
N ASP A 234 -110.18 -36.26 41.88
CA ASP A 234 -108.72 -36.28 42.05
C ASP A 234 -108.32 -37.27 43.15
N GLU A 235 -109.11 -37.42 44.22
CA GLU A 235 -108.87 -38.42 45.26
C GLU A 235 -109.09 -39.88 44.80
N GLN A 236 -109.95 -40.17 43.82
CA GLN A 236 -110.07 -41.53 43.25
C GLN A 236 -108.97 -41.80 42.21
N LEU A 237 -108.54 -40.79 41.45
CA LEU A 237 -107.36 -40.86 40.57
C LEU A 237 -106.06 -41.04 41.40
N ILE A 238 -105.99 -40.36 42.55
CA ILE A 238 -104.86 -40.37 43.50
C ILE A 238 -104.90 -41.62 44.39
N ASP A 239 -106.03 -42.13 44.84
CA ASP A 239 -106.10 -43.34 45.71
C ASP A 239 -105.75 -44.62 44.92
N THR A 240 -106.15 -44.66 43.65
CA THR A 240 -105.74 -45.72 42.70
C THR A 240 -104.25 -45.61 42.34
N TYR A 241 -103.68 -44.38 42.36
CA TYR A 241 -102.25 -44.11 42.21
C TYR A 241 -101.44 -44.36 43.51
N GLN A 242 -102.01 -44.12 44.70
CA GLN A 242 -101.35 -44.21 46.02
C GLN A 242 -101.27 -45.65 46.53
N ASN A 243 -102.30 -46.47 46.32
CA ASN A 243 -102.24 -47.92 46.60
C ASN A 243 -101.21 -48.62 45.69
N HIS A 244 -101.00 -48.10 44.47
CA HIS A 244 -99.92 -48.51 43.59
C HIS A 244 -98.53 -48.04 44.09
N GLN A 245 -98.42 -46.80 44.59
CA GLN A 245 -97.18 -46.26 45.18
C GLN A 245 -96.66 -47.03 46.41
N ARG A 246 -97.52 -47.56 47.29
CA ARG A 246 -97.06 -48.31 48.49
C ARG A 246 -96.32 -49.61 48.12
N THR A 247 -96.83 -50.32 47.11
CA THR A 247 -96.23 -51.58 46.62
C THR A 247 -94.91 -51.32 45.89
N VAL A 248 -94.79 -50.20 45.18
CA VAL A 248 -93.54 -49.73 44.56
C VAL A 248 -92.52 -49.28 45.62
N SER A 249 -92.95 -48.66 46.72
CA SER A 249 -92.06 -48.14 47.79
C SER A 249 -91.27 -49.22 48.54
N GLU A 250 -91.90 -50.35 48.90
CA GLU A 250 -91.21 -51.47 49.58
C GLU A 250 -90.14 -52.13 48.69
N LYS A 251 -90.45 -52.34 47.40
CA LYS A 251 -89.46 -52.86 46.42
C LYS A 251 -88.36 -51.85 46.10
N THR A 252 -88.66 -50.54 46.15
CA THR A 252 -87.66 -49.48 45.97
C THR A 252 -86.63 -49.46 47.10
N ARG A 253 -87.03 -49.71 48.37
CA ARG A 253 -86.11 -49.77 49.52
C ARG A 253 -85.06 -50.89 49.42
N LEU A 254 -85.45 -52.07 48.93
CA LEU A 254 -84.55 -53.21 48.68
C LEU A 254 -83.51 -52.91 47.57
N VAL A 255 -83.90 -52.13 46.56
CA VAL A 255 -83.01 -51.65 45.49
C VAL A 255 -81.96 -50.67 46.05
N THR A 256 -82.36 -49.77 46.97
CA THR A 256 -81.45 -48.78 47.57
C THR A 256 -80.35 -49.43 48.44
N ASP A 257 -80.68 -50.47 49.19
CA ASP A 257 -79.70 -51.18 50.04
C ASP A 257 -78.65 -51.93 49.20
N ARG A 258 -79.06 -52.57 48.09
CA ARG A 258 -78.11 -53.20 47.15
C ARG A 258 -77.29 -52.19 46.34
N GLN A 259 -77.82 -50.98 46.08
CA GLN A 259 -77.04 -49.90 45.47
C GLN A 259 -75.92 -49.38 46.37
N ARG A 260 -76.12 -49.26 47.69
CA ARG A 260 -75.05 -48.88 48.62
C ARG A 260 -73.92 -49.91 48.68
N GLU A 261 -74.26 -51.20 48.56
CA GLU A 261 -73.28 -52.29 48.51
C GLU A 261 -72.49 -52.28 47.18
N LEU A 262 -73.17 -52.03 46.06
CA LEU A 262 -72.55 -51.83 44.75
C LEU A 262 -71.56 -50.65 44.74
N GLU A 263 -71.88 -49.56 45.43
CA GLU A 263 -71.03 -48.37 45.54
C GLU A 263 -69.70 -48.65 46.27
N ARG A 264 -69.73 -49.45 47.35
CA ARG A 264 -68.52 -49.86 48.08
C ARG A 264 -67.62 -50.75 47.23
N VAL A 265 -68.20 -51.69 46.49
CA VAL A 265 -67.47 -52.58 45.57
C VAL A 265 -66.90 -51.77 44.39
N ASN A 266 -67.66 -50.82 43.85
CA ASN A 266 -67.21 -49.91 42.78
C ASN A 266 -66.01 -49.04 43.20
N GLN A 267 -66.00 -48.50 44.42
CA GLN A 267 -64.84 -47.76 44.92
C GLN A 267 -63.58 -48.62 45.04
N ARG A 268 -63.73 -49.90 45.39
CA ARG A 268 -62.62 -50.87 45.44
C ARG A 268 -62.12 -51.23 44.03
N CYS A 269 -63.03 -51.47 43.08
CA CYS A 269 -62.68 -51.63 41.66
C CYS A 269 -61.96 -50.40 41.09
N GLN A 270 -62.40 -49.18 41.40
CA GLN A 270 -61.75 -47.96 40.93
C GLN A 270 -60.32 -47.79 41.48
N LYS A 271 -60.08 -48.12 42.76
CA LYS A 271 -58.72 -48.08 43.34
C LYS A 271 -57.79 -49.08 42.66
N LEU A 272 -58.24 -50.32 42.47
CA LEU A 272 -57.46 -51.35 41.79
C LEU A 272 -57.26 -51.04 40.29
N ASN A 273 -58.25 -50.43 39.62
CA ASN A 273 -58.10 -50.00 38.22
C ASN A 273 -57.14 -48.82 38.05
N ARG A 274 -57.08 -47.88 39.01
CA ARG A 274 -56.05 -46.82 39.01
C ARG A 274 -54.65 -47.43 39.17
N GLN A 275 -54.47 -48.33 40.14
CA GLN A 275 -53.19 -49.03 40.33
C GLN A 275 -52.77 -49.83 39.09
N LYS A 276 -53.71 -50.53 38.44
CA LYS A 276 -53.48 -51.22 37.16
C LYS A 276 -53.08 -50.24 36.04
N SER A 277 -53.76 -49.10 35.93
CA SER A 277 -53.47 -48.09 34.91
C SER A 277 -52.08 -47.48 35.09
N ASP A 278 -51.71 -47.13 36.32
CA ASP A 278 -50.39 -46.56 36.64
C ASP A 278 -49.26 -47.56 36.33
N MET A 279 -49.47 -48.84 36.68
CA MET A 279 -48.51 -49.90 36.37
C MET A 279 -48.43 -50.22 34.87
N LEU A 280 -49.53 -50.12 34.11
CA LEU A 280 -49.52 -50.26 32.64
C LEU A 280 -48.75 -49.14 31.93
N VAL A 281 -48.83 -47.90 32.43
CA VAL A 281 -48.06 -46.77 31.88
C VAL A 281 -46.56 -47.00 32.06
N GLU A 282 -46.14 -47.44 33.25
CA GLU A 282 -44.72 -47.75 33.50
C GLU A 282 -44.25 -48.98 32.71
N GLN A 283 -45.08 -50.03 32.56
CA GLN A 283 -44.77 -51.15 31.68
C GLN A 283 -44.58 -50.69 30.23
N GLY A 284 -45.49 -49.86 29.70
CA GLY A 284 -45.39 -49.33 28.34
C GLY A 284 -44.14 -48.49 28.11
N ARG A 285 -43.75 -47.69 29.11
CA ARG A 285 -42.51 -46.90 29.08
C ARG A 285 -41.26 -47.78 29.06
N LEU A 286 -41.21 -48.82 29.91
CA LEU A 286 -40.07 -49.75 29.96
C LEU A 286 -39.98 -50.62 28.70
N GLN A 287 -41.13 -51.02 28.14
CA GLN A 287 -41.21 -51.73 26.86
C GLN A 287 -40.67 -50.88 25.70
N LEU A 288 -41.06 -49.60 25.61
CA LEU A 288 -40.56 -48.68 24.58
C LEU A 288 -39.02 -48.52 24.64
N LEU A 289 -38.46 -48.48 25.86
CA LEU A 289 -37.02 -48.41 26.05
C LEU A 289 -36.31 -49.71 25.63
N ALA A 290 -36.91 -50.87 25.89
CA ALA A 290 -36.39 -52.17 25.44
C ALA A 290 -36.42 -52.30 23.90
N ASP A 291 -37.52 -51.88 23.26
CA ASP A 291 -37.65 -51.90 21.80
C ASP A 291 -36.61 -50.98 21.13
N ARG A 292 -36.40 -49.78 21.71
CA ARG A 292 -35.37 -48.83 21.26
C ARG A 292 -33.96 -49.39 21.39
N GLN A 293 -33.67 -50.13 22.46
CA GLN A 293 -32.39 -50.80 22.64
C GLN A 293 -32.16 -51.87 21.57
N GLN A 294 -33.18 -52.69 21.28
CA GLN A 294 -33.09 -53.71 20.23
C GLN A 294 -32.85 -53.10 18.84
N GLU A 295 -33.50 -51.97 18.55
CA GLU A 295 -33.29 -51.20 17.32
C GLU A 295 -31.86 -50.62 17.24
N ASN A 296 -31.34 -50.07 18.35
CA ASN A 296 -29.96 -49.57 18.41
C ASN A 296 -28.92 -50.66 18.13
N VAL A 297 -29.12 -51.87 18.68
CA VAL A 297 -28.25 -53.04 18.42
C VAL A 297 -28.29 -53.41 16.93
N LYS A 298 -29.49 -53.52 16.35
CA LYS A 298 -29.64 -53.81 14.91
C LYS A 298 -28.96 -52.77 14.01
N ARG A 299 -29.09 -51.48 14.35
CA ARG A 299 -28.46 -50.38 13.59
C ARG A 299 -26.93 -50.39 13.71
N ARG A 300 -26.39 -50.56 14.91
CA ARG A 300 -24.94 -50.70 15.14
C ARG A 300 -24.39 -51.84 14.29
N ASP A 301 -25.02 -53.01 14.36
CA ASP A 301 -24.52 -54.20 13.70
C ASP A 301 -24.68 -54.13 12.16
N ALA A 302 -25.74 -53.50 11.66
CA ALA A 302 -25.86 -53.22 10.24
C ALA A 302 -24.76 -52.27 9.72
N LEU A 303 -24.41 -51.23 10.49
CA LEU A 303 -23.34 -50.29 10.15
C LEU A 303 -21.96 -50.92 10.22
N VAL A 304 -21.69 -51.74 11.25
CA VAL A 304 -20.43 -52.50 11.39
C VAL A 304 -20.24 -53.43 10.19
N ARG A 305 -21.27 -54.18 9.79
CA ARG A 305 -21.20 -55.08 8.63
C ARG A 305 -20.93 -54.33 7.33
N THR A 306 -21.62 -53.20 7.10
CA THR A 306 -21.44 -52.39 5.89
C THR A 306 -20.04 -51.78 5.82
N LEU A 307 -19.53 -51.23 6.93
CA LEU A 307 -18.21 -50.61 6.97
C LEU A 307 -17.09 -51.66 6.91
N ALA A 308 -17.28 -52.84 7.52
CA ALA A 308 -16.36 -53.97 7.37
C ALA A 308 -16.28 -54.45 5.92
N GLY A 309 -17.41 -54.54 5.21
CA GLY A 309 -17.43 -54.89 3.80
C GLY A 309 -16.81 -53.83 2.88
N GLN A 310 -16.86 -52.55 3.25
CA GLN A 310 -16.21 -51.47 2.50
C GLN A 310 -14.68 -51.43 2.70
N LEU A 311 -14.21 -51.93 3.83
CA LEU A 311 -12.79 -51.95 4.21
C LEU A 311 -12.15 -53.34 4.04
N ASP A 312 -12.87 -54.29 3.43
CA ASP A 312 -12.46 -55.69 3.25
C ASP A 312 -12.00 -56.38 4.55
N LEU A 313 -12.66 -56.06 5.67
CA LEU A 313 -12.37 -56.64 6.99
C LEU A 313 -13.13 -57.96 7.18
N SER A 314 -12.39 -59.07 7.25
CA SER A 314 -12.96 -60.41 7.45
C SER A 314 -13.45 -60.64 8.89
N GLY A 315 -14.57 -61.35 9.05
CA GLY A 315 -15.08 -61.76 10.37
C GLY A 315 -16.32 -61.02 10.88
N TYR A 316 -16.89 -60.10 10.08
CA TYR A 316 -18.04 -59.24 10.46
C TYR A 316 -19.28 -59.45 9.58
N GLU A 317 -19.49 -60.67 9.08
CA GLU A 317 -20.54 -60.97 8.10
C GLU A 317 -21.90 -61.28 8.76
N ARG A 318 -21.89 -61.83 9.98
CA ARG A 318 -23.07 -62.35 10.68
C ARG A 318 -23.32 -61.62 12.01
N PRO A 319 -24.32 -60.72 12.09
CA PRO A 319 -24.78 -60.14 13.36
C PRO A 319 -25.65 -61.14 14.15
N PRO A 320 -25.81 -60.98 15.49
CA PRO A 320 -25.35 -59.85 16.30
C PRO A 320 -23.88 -59.95 16.71
N PHE A 321 -23.20 -58.81 16.83
CA PHE A 321 -21.79 -58.76 17.23
C PHE A 321 -21.63 -58.63 18.75
N SER A 322 -20.76 -59.47 19.31
CA SER A 322 -20.34 -59.33 20.71
C SER A 322 -19.47 -58.08 20.93
N ASP A 323 -19.40 -57.58 22.15
CA ASP A 323 -18.57 -56.41 22.49
C ASP A 323 -17.09 -56.63 22.16
N ARG A 324 -16.58 -57.86 22.27
CA ARG A 324 -15.22 -58.22 21.85
C ARG A 324 -15.04 -58.09 20.33
N GLN A 325 -16.02 -58.54 19.55
CA GLN A 325 -15.99 -58.40 18.09
C GLN A 325 -16.06 -56.92 17.68
N TYR A 326 -16.90 -56.12 18.33
CA TYR A 326 -16.98 -54.68 18.07
C TYR A 326 -15.67 -53.93 18.41
N HIS A 327 -15.02 -54.24 19.53
CA HIS A 327 -13.73 -53.64 19.87
C HIS A 327 -12.62 -54.06 18.89
N GLY A 328 -12.60 -55.34 18.47
CA GLY A 328 -11.67 -55.80 17.43
C GLY A 328 -11.89 -55.10 16.09
N PHE A 329 -13.15 -54.86 15.71
CA PHE A 329 -13.51 -54.12 14.49
C PHE A 329 -12.95 -52.70 14.53
N ARG A 330 -13.17 -51.99 15.64
CA ARG A 330 -12.69 -50.61 15.83
C ARG A 330 -11.17 -50.52 15.65
N GLN A 331 -10.41 -51.45 16.23
CA GLN A 331 -8.95 -51.47 16.13
C GLN A 331 -8.48 -51.67 14.68
N GLN A 332 -9.11 -52.59 13.94
CA GLN A 332 -8.77 -52.83 12.54
C GLN A 332 -9.11 -51.64 11.63
N VAL A 333 -10.22 -50.94 11.90
CA VAL A 333 -10.60 -49.71 11.17
C VAL A 333 -9.61 -48.57 11.45
N GLU A 334 -9.17 -48.41 12.71
CA GLU A 334 -8.16 -47.41 13.09
C GLU A 334 -6.81 -47.67 12.39
N GLU A 335 -6.37 -48.92 12.30
CA GLU A 335 -5.16 -49.30 11.57
C GLU A 335 -5.28 -49.04 10.07
N ARG A 336 -6.43 -49.35 9.46
CA ARG A 336 -6.68 -49.09 8.03
C ARG A 336 -6.72 -47.60 7.69
N LEU A 337 -7.33 -46.78 8.55
CA LEU A 337 -7.33 -45.32 8.41
C LEU A 337 -5.92 -44.73 8.47
N LYS A 338 -5.04 -45.29 9.30
CA LYS A 338 -3.65 -44.84 9.41
C LYS A 338 -2.86 -45.10 8.13
N ILE A 339 -3.04 -46.29 7.53
CA ILE A 339 -2.41 -46.65 6.25
C ILE A 339 -2.85 -45.69 5.12
N GLU A 340 -4.15 -45.40 5.02
CA GLU A 340 -4.68 -44.46 4.01
C GLU A 340 -4.18 -43.02 4.23
N GLN A 341 -4.01 -42.58 5.49
CA GLN A 341 -3.41 -41.29 5.80
C GLN A 341 -1.92 -41.21 5.43
N GLU A 342 -1.16 -42.28 5.66
CA GLU A 342 0.26 -42.36 5.27
C GLU A 342 0.42 -42.36 3.74
N ALA A 343 -0.43 -43.10 3.01
CA ALA A 343 -0.46 -43.09 1.55
C ALA A 343 -0.80 -41.69 0.99
N GLY A 344 -1.77 -40.99 1.59
CA GLY A 344 -2.10 -39.60 1.25
C GLY A 344 -0.92 -38.65 1.44
N ASN A 345 -0.19 -38.77 2.56
CA ASN A 345 0.99 -37.95 2.84
C ASN A 345 2.14 -38.19 1.85
N GLN A 346 2.38 -39.46 1.47
CA GLN A 346 3.40 -39.80 0.46
C GLN A 346 3.05 -39.19 -0.90
N LEU A 347 1.79 -39.28 -1.33
CA LEU A 347 1.33 -38.69 -2.59
C LEU A 347 1.49 -37.16 -2.62
N VAL A 348 1.20 -36.48 -1.50
CA VAL A 348 1.42 -35.03 -1.36
C VAL A 348 2.90 -34.69 -1.58
N ASN A 349 3.81 -35.45 -0.97
CA ASN A 349 5.25 -35.21 -1.09
C ASN A 349 5.73 -35.38 -2.55
N GLU A 350 5.31 -36.44 -3.24
CA GLU A 350 5.66 -36.66 -4.65
C GLU A 350 5.20 -35.50 -5.55
N PHE A 351 3.98 -35.00 -5.35
CA PHE A 351 3.48 -33.87 -6.13
C PHE A 351 4.21 -32.57 -5.78
N THR A 352 4.64 -32.36 -4.53
CA THR A 352 5.46 -31.19 -4.16
C THR A 352 6.84 -31.20 -4.82
N GLU A 353 7.48 -32.36 -4.94
CA GLU A 353 8.76 -32.47 -5.64
C GLU A 353 8.63 -32.20 -7.14
N LYS A 354 7.59 -32.74 -7.78
CA LYS A 354 7.28 -32.51 -9.20
C LYS A 354 6.93 -31.05 -9.48
N ASP A 355 6.18 -30.39 -8.59
CA ASP A 355 5.86 -28.96 -8.68
C ASP A 355 7.13 -28.09 -8.56
N ALA A 356 8.00 -28.39 -7.60
CA ALA A 356 9.28 -27.68 -7.43
C ALA A 356 10.20 -27.85 -8.65
N ALA A 357 10.23 -29.04 -9.26
CA ALA A 357 11.00 -29.30 -10.48
C ALA A 357 10.46 -28.48 -11.68
N LYS A 358 9.13 -28.40 -11.85
CA LYS A 358 8.50 -27.58 -12.89
C LYS A 358 8.69 -26.08 -12.66
N GLN A 359 8.64 -25.62 -11.40
CA GLN A 359 8.93 -24.23 -11.06
C GLN A 359 10.34 -23.81 -11.45
N ARG A 360 11.35 -24.65 -11.17
CA ARG A 360 12.75 -24.39 -11.60
C ARG A 360 12.90 -24.30 -13.12
N GLN A 361 12.12 -25.05 -13.89
CA GLN A 361 12.12 -24.97 -15.36
C GLN A 361 11.49 -23.65 -15.85
N ILE A 362 10.38 -23.23 -15.24
CA ILE A 362 9.71 -21.96 -15.51
C ILE A 362 10.66 -20.78 -15.24
N ASP A 363 11.35 -20.78 -14.10
CA ASP A 363 12.26 -19.70 -13.72
C ASP A 363 13.42 -19.55 -14.71
N LYS A 364 14.03 -20.67 -15.14
CA LYS A 364 15.09 -20.66 -16.17
C LYS A 364 14.64 -20.06 -17.50
N VAL A 365 13.43 -20.39 -17.96
CA VAL A 365 12.89 -19.85 -19.23
C VAL A 365 12.50 -18.38 -19.07
N ARG A 366 11.94 -18.01 -17.92
CA ARG A 366 11.57 -16.63 -17.58
C ARG A 366 12.80 -15.71 -17.50
N ASP A 367 13.89 -16.15 -16.89
CA ASP A 367 15.13 -15.37 -16.79
C ASP A 367 15.73 -15.11 -18.18
N LYS A 368 15.74 -16.12 -19.06
CA LYS A 368 16.18 -15.95 -20.46
C LYS A 368 15.28 -14.98 -21.24
N LYS A 369 13.96 -15.11 -21.10
CA LYS A 369 12.98 -14.22 -21.75
C LYS A 369 13.16 -12.76 -21.31
N THR A 370 13.22 -12.52 -20.00
CA THR A 370 13.38 -11.18 -19.43
C THR A 370 14.75 -10.56 -19.75
N GLY A 371 15.81 -11.37 -19.86
CA GLY A 371 17.12 -10.91 -20.34
C GLY A 371 17.10 -10.43 -21.80
N LEU A 372 16.40 -11.14 -22.68
CA LEU A 372 16.22 -10.73 -24.08
C LEU A 372 15.30 -9.50 -24.22
N GLU A 373 14.21 -9.42 -23.45
CA GLU A 373 13.32 -8.24 -23.43
C GLU A 373 14.08 -6.96 -23.05
N ARG A 374 14.90 -7.01 -21.99
CA ARG A 374 15.74 -5.87 -21.59
C ARG A 374 16.77 -5.47 -22.66
N THR A 375 17.31 -6.46 -23.37
CA THR A 375 18.27 -6.20 -24.46
C THR A 375 17.58 -5.51 -25.63
N ILE A 376 16.35 -5.92 -25.96
CA ILE A 376 15.53 -5.28 -26.99
C ILE A 376 15.17 -3.84 -26.61
N ASP A 377 14.74 -3.60 -25.39
CA ASP A 377 14.39 -2.25 -24.92
C ASP A 377 15.60 -1.31 -24.97
N LEU A 378 16.77 -1.77 -24.51
CA LEU A 378 18.01 -1.00 -24.60
C LEU A 378 18.38 -0.67 -26.05
N LYS A 379 18.31 -1.66 -26.96
CA LYS A 379 18.61 -1.44 -28.38
C LYS A 379 17.57 -0.54 -29.06
N LEU A 380 16.29 -0.63 -28.70
CA LEU A 380 15.23 0.26 -29.19
C LEU A 380 15.43 1.71 -28.74
N ASP A 381 15.91 1.93 -27.52
CA ASP A 381 16.24 3.27 -27.02
C ASP A 381 17.44 3.88 -27.73
N ILE A 382 18.48 3.09 -27.97
CA ILE A 382 19.65 3.52 -28.76
C ILE A 382 19.21 3.83 -30.20
N HIS A 383 18.41 2.95 -30.80
CA HIS A 383 17.83 3.14 -32.12
C HIS A 383 17.02 4.44 -32.20
N ARG A 384 16.13 4.71 -31.24
CA ARG A 384 15.34 5.95 -31.19
C ARG A 384 16.20 7.20 -31.12
N LYS A 385 17.25 7.20 -30.29
CA LYS A 385 18.17 8.34 -30.17
C LYS A 385 18.91 8.59 -31.48
N LYS A 386 19.45 7.53 -32.08
CA LYS A 386 20.15 7.60 -33.38
C LYS A 386 19.22 8.04 -34.51
N GLN A 387 17.96 7.60 -34.51
CA GLN A 387 16.95 8.04 -35.47
C GLN A 387 16.60 9.53 -35.32
N LEU A 388 16.51 10.04 -34.08
CA LEU A 388 16.29 11.47 -33.83
C LEU A 388 17.50 12.30 -34.27
N GLU A 389 18.72 11.83 -34.00
CA GLU A 389 19.96 12.44 -34.48
C GLU A 389 19.98 12.49 -36.02
N LEU A 390 19.68 11.37 -36.71
CA LEU A 390 19.59 11.30 -38.16
C LEU A 390 18.53 12.26 -38.71
N ASN A 391 17.36 12.34 -38.09
CA ASN A 391 16.31 13.27 -38.50
C ASN A 391 16.75 14.73 -38.33
N SER A 392 17.47 15.07 -37.25
CA SER A 392 18.00 16.42 -37.05
C SER A 392 19.06 16.79 -38.09
N VAL A 393 19.97 15.87 -38.41
CA VAL A 393 20.97 16.04 -39.47
C VAL A 393 20.29 16.18 -40.84
N ASN A 394 19.24 15.42 -41.11
CA ASN A 394 18.49 15.52 -42.36
C ASN A 394 17.72 16.84 -42.49
N VAL A 395 17.17 17.39 -41.39
CA VAL A 395 16.56 18.74 -41.38
C VAL A 395 17.63 19.80 -41.65
N ASP A 396 18.81 19.69 -41.02
CA ASP A 396 19.93 20.60 -41.27
C ASP A 396 20.43 20.49 -42.73
N LEU A 397 20.40 19.30 -43.34
CA LEU A 397 20.73 19.10 -44.76
C LEU A 397 19.70 19.71 -45.71
N GLN A 398 18.40 19.59 -45.40
CA GLN A 398 17.32 20.22 -46.17
C GLN A 398 17.36 21.74 -46.10
N GLN A 399 17.74 22.32 -44.95
CA GLN A 399 17.95 23.77 -44.82
C GLN A 399 19.12 24.29 -45.68
N LEU A 400 20.01 23.39 -46.13
CA LEU A 400 21.17 23.69 -46.96
C LEU A 400 20.97 23.30 -48.44
N GLU A 401 19.75 22.92 -48.85
CA GLU A 401 19.40 22.74 -50.27
C GLU A 401 19.25 24.08 -51.00
N GLY A 402 19.63 24.14 -52.28
CA GLY A 402 19.57 25.35 -53.12
C GLY A 402 20.77 26.31 -53.01
N SER A 403 21.70 26.06 -52.06
CA SER A 403 22.91 26.87 -51.87
C SER A 403 23.91 26.79 -53.04
N SER A 404 23.81 25.78 -53.91
CA SER A 404 24.69 25.60 -55.07
C SER A 404 24.35 26.57 -56.22
N ASP A 405 23.07 26.76 -56.52
CA ASP A 405 22.61 27.60 -57.64
C ASP A 405 22.83 29.08 -57.35
N ARG A 406 22.57 29.49 -56.10
CA ARG A 406 22.84 30.85 -55.59
C ARG A 406 24.33 31.23 -55.66
N LEU A 407 25.23 30.26 -55.52
CA LEU A 407 26.69 30.48 -55.59
C LEU A 407 27.14 30.84 -57.01
N GLN A 408 26.53 30.24 -58.04
CA GLN A 408 26.77 30.60 -59.44
C GLN A 408 26.19 31.97 -59.80
N GLU A 409 24.99 32.30 -59.31
CA GLU A 409 24.37 33.62 -59.51
C GLU A 409 25.20 34.73 -58.86
N LEU A 410 25.63 34.55 -57.61
CA LEU A 410 26.48 35.50 -56.89
C LEU A 410 27.82 35.73 -57.58
N ASP A 411 28.37 34.72 -58.28
CA ASP A 411 29.62 34.90 -59.04
C ASP A 411 29.46 35.80 -60.28
N GLN A 412 28.27 35.79 -60.90
CA GLN A 412 27.93 36.68 -62.00
C GLN A 412 27.63 38.10 -61.50
N GLU A 413 26.90 38.22 -60.38
CA GLU A 413 26.59 39.49 -59.72
C GLU A 413 27.87 40.20 -59.25
N LEU A 414 28.83 39.47 -58.67
CA LEU A 414 30.09 40.00 -58.19
C LEU A 414 30.93 40.58 -59.35
N LYS A 415 31.01 39.88 -60.49
CA LYS A 415 31.70 40.39 -61.70
C LYS A 415 31.04 41.64 -62.27
N LYS A 416 29.72 41.79 -62.12
CA LYS A 416 28.98 42.97 -62.57
C LYS A 416 29.22 44.16 -61.64
N ALA A 417 29.13 43.95 -60.34
CA ALA A 417 29.37 44.97 -59.32
C ALA A 417 30.82 45.53 -59.34
N GLU A 418 31.83 44.68 -59.60
CA GLU A 418 33.23 45.12 -59.74
C GLU A 418 33.40 46.11 -60.91
N ARG A 419 32.77 45.84 -62.06
CA ARG A 419 32.85 46.71 -63.25
C ARG A 419 32.11 48.03 -63.09
N GLU A 420 31.00 48.03 -62.35
CA GLU A 420 30.23 49.24 -62.07
C GLU A 420 30.97 50.16 -61.09
N LEU A 421 31.66 49.60 -60.09
CA LEU A 421 32.49 50.34 -59.16
C LEU A 421 33.70 51.00 -59.84
N GLU A 422 34.44 50.27 -60.70
CA GLU A 422 35.60 50.83 -61.42
C GLU A 422 35.22 52.02 -62.31
N ARG A 423 34.04 52.00 -62.93
CA ARG A 423 33.52 53.12 -63.72
C ARG A 423 33.18 54.33 -62.85
N ALA A 424 32.50 54.11 -61.72
CA ALA A 424 32.09 55.19 -60.82
C ALA A 424 33.29 55.89 -60.14
N GLU A 425 34.39 55.18 -59.90
CA GLU A 425 35.62 55.76 -59.35
C GLU A 425 36.38 56.64 -60.36
N ALA A 426 36.32 56.32 -61.66
CA ALA A 426 37.01 57.07 -62.71
C ALA A 426 36.36 58.44 -63.02
N ASP A 427 35.05 58.58 -62.83
CA ASP A 427 34.25 59.76 -63.21
C ASP A 427 34.08 60.82 -62.09
N SER A 428 34.73 60.65 -60.94
CA SER A 428 34.48 61.44 -59.71
C SER A 428 35.29 62.75 -59.59
N ASN A 429 34.66 63.88 -59.26
CA ASN A 429 35.29 65.19 -58.98
C ASN A 429 34.99 65.69 -57.55
N VAL A 430 35.31 64.86 -56.55
CA VAL A 430 34.98 65.10 -55.13
C VAL A 430 35.85 66.19 -54.47
N GLU A 431 37.11 66.36 -54.88
CA GLU A 431 38.02 67.31 -54.24
C GLU A 431 37.65 68.78 -54.51
N GLY A 432 37.18 69.10 -55.72
CA GLY A 432 36.72 70.45 -56.07
C GLY A 432 35.45 70.87 -55.30
N LEU A 433 34.50 69.94 -55.13
CA LEU A 433 33.25 70.20 -54.40
C LEU A 433 33.47 70.39 -52.89
N ARG A 434 34.47 69.71 -52.30
CA ARG A 434 34.80 69.83 -50.87
C ARG A 434 35.28 71.23 -50.48
N ALA A 435 36.01 71.92 -51.37
CA ALA A 435 36.48 73.29 -51.13
C ALA A 435 35.30 74.28 -51.03
N GLU A 436 34.31 74.18 -51.93
CA GLU A 436 33.11 75.05 -51.92
C GLU A 436 32.23 74.81 -50.68
N VAL A 437 32.08 73.55 -50.28
CA VAL A 437 31.29 73.14 -49.11
C VAL A 437 31.88 73.66 -47.80
N THR A 438 33.20 73.77 -47.70
CA THR A 438 33.90 74.26 -46.49
C THR A 438 33.66 75.76 -46.26
N ALA A 439 33.55 76.54 -47.34
CA ALA A 439 33.23 77.97 -47.26
C ALA A 439 31.79 78.22 -46.77
N LEU A 440 30.81 77.51 -47.35
CA LEU A 440 29.39 77.64 -46.99
C LEU A 440 29.06 77.09 -45.58
N GLN A 441 29.83 76.11 -45.08
CA GLN A 441 29.67 75.59 -43.71
C GLN A 441 30.06 76.58 -42.61
N LYS A 442 31.02 77.46 -42.89
CA LYS A 442 31.46 78.48 -41.93
C LYS A 442 30.33 79.47 -41.66
N GLU A 443 29.57 79.82 -42.70
CA GLU A 443 28.37 80.66 -42.65
C GLU A 443 27.18 79.94 -41.98
N LYS A 444 26.93 78.65 -42.28
CA LYS A 444 25.92 77.82 -41.59
C LYS A 444 26.18 77.72 -40.09
N GLY A 445 27.43 77.55 -39.66
CA GLY A 445 27.80 77.35 -38.26
C GLY A 445 27.57 78.57 -37.35
N GLU A 446 27.37 79.75 -37.90
CA GLU A 446 27.00 80.96 -37.16
C GLU A 446 25.48 81.07 -36.97
N LEU A 447 24.68 80.67 -37.97
CA LEU A 447 23.22 80.61 -37.89
C LEU A 447 22.72 79.44 -37.01
N ASP A 448 23.34 78.26 -37.07
CA ASP A 448 23.00 77.08 -36.25
C ASP A 448 23.19 77.33 -34.73
N ARG A 449 24.18 78.15 -34.36
CA ARG A 449 24.45 78.49 -32.95
C ARG A 449 23.37 79.37 -32.32
N SER A 450 22.64 80.13 -33.14
CA SER A 450 21.52 80.97 -32.70
C SER A 450 20.22 80.18 -32.59
N LEU A 451 19.97 79.24 -33.52
CA LEU A 451 18.80 78.36 -33.50
C LEU A 451 18.81 77.35 -32.34
N ARG A 452 19.97 76.77 -32.01
CA ARG A 452 20.10 75.82 -30.89
C ARG A 452 19.75 76.40 -29.53
N LYS A 453 19.91 77.71 -29.34
CA LYS A 453 19.51 78.38 -28.09
C LYS A 453 17.98 78.49 -27.96
N LEU A 454 17.28 78.67 -29.09
CA LEU A 454 15.81 78.72 -29.14
C LEU A 454 15.17 77.31 -29.08
N ASP A 455 15.82 76.29 -29.64
CA ASP A 455 15.37 74.90 -29.56
C ASP A 455 15.47 74.32 -28.13
N GLN A 456 16.53 74.65 -27.39
CA GLN A 456 16.69 74.23 -26.00
C GLN A 456 15.59 74.77 -25.08
N GLU A 457 15.07 75.99 -25.32
CA GLU A 457 13.92 76.55 -24.60
C GLU A 457 12.60 75.83 -24.95
N MET A 458 12.45 75.36 -26.19
CA MET A 458 11.22 74.74 -26.69
C MET A 458 11.10 73.25 -26.31
N GLU A 459 12.21 72.50 -26.31
CA GLU A 459 12.24 71.09 -25.86
C GLU A 459 11.87 70.96 -24.39
N THR A 460 12.37 71.85 -23.54
CA THR A 460 12.03 71.86 -22.11
C THR A 460 10.52 72.02 -21.89
N LEU A 461 9.84 72.89 -22.63
CA LEU A 461 8.40 73.13 -22.48
C LEU A 461 7.53 71.93 -22.94
N SER A 462 7.98 71.16 -23.95
CA SER A 462 7.26 69.99 -24.48
C SER A 462 7.43 68.71 -23.63
N PHE A 463 8.60 68.51 -23.03
CA PHE A 463 8.91 67.36 -22.19
C PHE A 463 8.07 67.33 -20.90
N HIS A 464 7.76 68.51 -20.35
CA HIS A 464 6.92 68.65 -19.17
C HIS A 464 5.45 68.29 -19.42
N THR A 465 4.94 68.46 -20.64
CA THR A 465 3.53 68.17 -20.98
C THR A 465 3.28 66.66 -21.08
N VAL A 466 4.19 65.91 -21.68
CA VAL A 466 4.10 64.44 -21.82
C VAL A 466 4.26 63.72 -20.48
N THR A 467 5.17 64.20 -19.63
CA THR A 467 5.39 63.60 -18.30
C THR A 467 4.17 63.77 -17.38
N ARG A 468 3.33 64.78 -17.62
CA ARG A 468 2.11 65.05 -16.85
C ARG A 468 0.96 64.08 -17.18
N THR A 469 0.79 63.72 -18.45
CA THR A 469 -0.27 62.80 -18.90
C THR A 469 -0.03 61.36 -18.45
N GLU A 470 1.21 60.88 -18.47
CA GLU A 470 1.53 59.52 -17.98
C GLU A 470 1.30 59.37 -16.46
N MET A 471 1.49 60.46 -15.71
CA MET A 471 1.23 60.49 -14.27
C MET A 471 -0.26 60.40 -13.93
N GLU A 472 -1.14 61.01 -14.73
CA GLU A 472 -2.60 60.94 -14.51
C GLU A 472 -3.16 59.52 -14.73
N VAL A 473 -2.65 58.80 -15.74
CA VAL A 473 -3.04 57.40 -15.99
C VAL A 473 -2.65 56.51 -14.82
N SER A 474 -1.43 56.66 -14.30
CA SER A 474 -0.93 55.89 -13.15
C SER A 474 -1.69 56.21 -11.85
N LYS A 475 -2.11 57.47 -11.66
CA LYS A 475 -2.96 57.88 -10.52
C LYS A 475 -4.36 57.25 -10.56
N LYS A 476 -4.94 57.07 -11.76
CA LYS A 476 -6.24 56.40 -11.93
C LYS A 476 -6.18 54.90 -11.60
N ASP A 477 -5.11 54.23 -11.97
CA ASP A 477 -4.91 52.81 -11.65
C ASP A 477 -4.72 52.57 -10.14
N LYS A 478 -3.97 53.45 -9.46
CA LYS A 478 -3.84 53.44 -7.99
C LYS A 478 -5.22 53.52 -7.30
N ALA A 479 -6.07 54.46 -7.70
CA ALA A 479 -7.40 54.65 -7.10
C ALA A 479 -8.30 53.40 -7.24
N ASN A 480 -8.25 52.71 -8.39
CA ASN A 480 -9.01 51.49 -8.63
C ASN A 480 -8.57 50.34 -7.71
N LYS A 481 -7.26 50.18 -7.50
CA LYS A 481 -6.70 49.11 -6.64
C LYS A 481 -6.98 49.35 -5.16
N GLU A 482 -6.91 50.61 -4.70
CA GLU A 482 -7.30 50.99 -3.32
C GLU A 482 -8.77 50.68 -3.02
N GLU A 483 -9.65 50.89 -4.00
CA GLU A 483 -11.09 50.62 -3.86
C GLU A 483 -11.40 49.12 -3.75
N GLN A 484 -10.70 48.26 -4.50
CA GLN A 484 -10.87 46.80 -4.39
C GLN A 484 -10.40 46.26 -3.03
N ILE A 485 -9.30 46.80 -2.50
CA ILE A 485 -8.82 46.47 -1.14
C ILE A 485 -9.83 46.90 -0.08
N ARG A 486 -10.42 48.10 -0.22
CA ARG A 486 -11.46 48.61 0.69
C ARG A 486 -12.70 47.69 0.72
N LYS A 487 -13.19 47.24 -0.44
CA LYS A 487 -14.34 46.33 -0.55
C LYS A 487 -14.12 44.98 0.12
N ILE A 488 -12.92 44.41 0.00
CA ILE A 488 -12.58 43.14 0.65
C ILE A 488 -12.51 43.33 2.17
N LYS A 489 -11.88 44.42 2.64
CA LYS A 489 -11.84 44.75 4.07
C LYS A 489 -13.24 44.92 4.64
N SER A 490 -14.11 45.71 4.01
CA SER A 490 -15.47 45.94 4.53
C SER A 490 -16.34 44.69 4.55
N ARG A 491 -16.12 43.74 3.62
CA ARG A 491 -16.91 42.50 3.53
C ARG A 491 -16.64 41.53 4.68
N HIS A 492 -15.38 41.40 5.09
CA HIS A 492 -14.94 40.38 6.06
C HIS A 492 -14.51 40.95 7.42
N ASN A 493 -14.59 42.28 7.61
CA ASN A 493 -14.11 42.94 8.82
C ASN A 493 -14.77 42.39 10.09
N ASP A 494 -16.10 42.34 10.10
CA ASP A 494 -16.84 42.00 11.32
C ASP A 494 -16.65 40.51 11.68
N GLU A 495 -16.59 39.63 10.67
CA GLU A 495 -16.38 38.20 10.84
C GLU A 495 -14.95 37.86 11.32
N LEU A 496 -13.92 38.47 10.71
CA LEU A 496 -12.53 38.21 11.09
C LEU A 496 -12.12 38.87 12.40
N VAL A 497 -12.66 40.06 12.71
CA VAL A 497 -12.43 40.72 14.00
C VAL A 497 -13.16 39.98 15.13
N ALA A 498 -14.34 39.41 14.89
CA ALA A 498 -15.00 38.55 15.86
C ALA A 498 -14.19 37.27 16.17
N LEU A 499 -13.52 36.69 15.16
CA LEU A 499 -12.74 35.46 15.30
C LEU A 499 -11.32 35.66 15.86
N LEU A 500 -10.59 36.69 15.41
CA LEU A 500 -9.17 36.93 15.75
C LEU A 500 -8.92 38.19 16.60
N GLY A 501 -9.94 39.01 16.84
CA GLY A 501 -9.81 40.30 17.56
C GLY A 501 -9.20 41.44 16.74
N HIS A 502 -8.65 41.15 15.55
CA HIS A 502 -8.12 42.13 14.61
C HIS A 502 -8.24 41.60 13.17
N PHE A 503 -8.10 42.48 12.16
CA PHE A 503 -8.06 42.03 10.77
C PHE A 503 -6.67 41.41 10.47
N PRO A 504 -6.57 40.12 10.13
CA PRO A 504 -5.29 39.45 9.94
C PRO A 504 -4.71 39.67 8.53
N ASN A 505 -3.39 39.56 8.40
CA ASN A 505 -2.76 39.35 7.10
C ASN A 505 -2.88 37.86 6.68
N LYS A 506 -2.57 37.55 5.41
CA LYS A 506 -2.72 36.19 4.85
C LYS A 506 -2.08 35.12 5.75
N LYS A 507 -0.84 35.35 6.17
CA LYS A 507 -0.07 34.41 6.99
C LYS A 507 -0.67 34.23 8.39
N GLN A 508 -1.11 35.31 9.02
CA GLN A 508 -1.76 35.27 10.33
C GLN A 508 -3.08 34.48 10.30
N LEU A 509 -3.87 34.61 9.23
CA LEU A 509 -5.09 33.82 9.07
C LEU A 509 -4.79 32.33 8.82
N GLU A 510 -3.80 32.03 7.99
CA GLU A 510 -3.35 30.64 7.74
C GLU A 510 -2.83 29.97 9.03
N ASP A 511 -2.02 30.67 9.82
CA ASP A 511 -1.48 30.18 11.10
C ASP A 511 -2.60 29.96 12.13
N TRP A 512 -3.61 30.83 12.17
CA TRP A 512 -4.77 30.68 13.06
C TRP A 512 -5.65 29.50 12.66
N ILE A 513 -5.95 29.34 11.36
CA ILE A 513 -6.68 28.17 10.83
C ILE A 513 -5.93 26.89 11.18
N HIS A 514 -4.61 26.86 11.02
CA HIS A 514 -3.79 25.70 11.38
C HIS A 514 -3.82 25.41 12.89
N THR A 515 -3.82 26.45 13.73
CA THR A 515 -3.93 26.30 15.19
C THR A 515 -5.29 25.70 15.57
N LYS A 516 -6.38 26.21 14.99
CA LYS A 516 -7.74 25.68 15.20
C LYS A 516 -7.91 24.25 14.68
N ALA A 517 -7.31 23.91 13.54
CA ALA A 517 -7.28 22.53 13.03
C ALA A 517 -6.61 21.56 14.03
N ASN A 518 -5.54 21.99 14.69
CA ASN A 518 -4.89 21.21 15.75
C ASN A 518 -5.78 21.07 17.00
N GLU A 519 -6.51 22.12 17.39
CA GLU A 519 -7.49 22.06 18.48
C GLU A 519 -8.65 21.09 18.17
N ILE A 520 -9.15 21.09 16.92
CA ILE A 520 -10.15 20.13 16.44
C ILE A 520 -9.63 18.69 16.52
N ASN A 521 -8.38 18.45 16.09
CA ASN A 521 -7.76 17.13 16.18
C ASN A 521 -7.56 16.67 17.63
N SER A 522 -7.07 17.55 18.51
CA SER A 522 -6.93 17.27 19.94
C SER A 522 -8.29 16.97 20.61
N SER A 523 -9.33 17.71 20.25
CA SER A 523 -10.70 17.45 20.73
C SER A 523 -11.22 16.09 20.23
N ARG A 524 -10.97 15.75 18.96
CA ARG A 524 -11.33 14.46 18.36
C ARG A 524 -10.65 13.27 19.06
N GLU A 525 -9.37 13.41 19.43
CA GLU A 525 -8.63 12.40 20.19
C GLU A 525 -9.20 12.19 21.60
N LYS A 526 -9.57 13.28 22.29
CA LYS A 526 -10.25 13.19 23.59
C LYS A 526 -11.62 12.51 23.48
N LEU A 527 -12.38 12.88 22.46
CA LEU A 527 -13.71 12.35 22.20
C LEU A 527 -13.64 10.85 21.90
N THR A 528 -12.73 10.42 21.02
CA THR A 528 -12.50 8.98 20.74
C THR A 528 -12.08 8.19 21.98
N LYS A 529 -11.27 8.76 22.86
CA LYS A 529 -10.93 8.14 24.15
C LYS A 529 -12.16 8.00 25.06
N MET A 530 -12.94 9.07 25.24
CA MET A 530 -14.17 9.05 26.06
C MET A 530 -15.22 8.08 25.50
N THR A 531 -15.40 8.00 24.17
CA THR A 531 -16.30 7.02 23.53
C THR A 531 -15.83 5.58 23.76
N LYS A 532 -14.51 5.33 23.75
CA LYS A 532 -13.96 4.01 24.05
C LYS A 532 -14.17 3.61 25.52
N ASP A 533 -13.97 4.55 26.44
CA ASP A 533 -14.20 4.34 27.87
C ASP A 533 -15.69 4.08 28.15
N LEU A 534 -16.59 4.80 27.47
CA LEU A 534 -18.04 4.58 27.52
C LEU A 534 -18.42 3.18 27.01
N ALA A 535 -17.88 2.75 25.85
CA ALA A 535 -18.12 1.43 25.30
C ALA A 535 -17.62 0.31 26.24
N SER A 536 -16.46 0.51 26.88
CA SER A 536 -15.94 -0.43 27.88
C SER A 536 -16.83 -0.50 29.13
N ALA A 537 -17.35 0.62 29.60
CA ALA A 537 -18.26 0.66 30.73
C ALA A 537 -19.61 -0.01 30.40
N GLU A 538 -20.14 0.18 29.19
CA GLU A 538 -21.35 -0.49 28.70
C GLU A 538 -21.15 -2.01 28.55
N GLN A 539 -19.98 -2.46 28.11
CA GLN A 539 -19.63 -3.89 28.08
C GLN A 539 -19.56 -4.48 29.50
N ASN A 540 -18.94 -3.77 30.45
CA ASN A 540 -18.87 -4.18 31.85
C ASN A 540 -20.25 -4.26 32.51
N LYS A 541 -21.16 -3.33 32.17
CA LYS A 541 -22.57 -3.40 32.57
C LYS A 541 -23.23 -4.69 32.07
N ASN A 542 -23.05 -5.03 30.79
CA ASN A 542 -23.64 -6.25 30.22
C ASN A 542 -23.09 -7.52 30.87
N HIS A 543 -21.78 -7.58 31.12
CA HIS A 543 -21.15 -8.70 31.82
C HIS A 543 -21.67 -8.87 33.25
N THR A 544 -21.65 -7.78 34.04
CA THR A 544 -22.11 -7.79 35.45
C THR A 544 -23.61 -8.09 35.54
N SER A 545 -24.41 -7.60 34.59
CA SER A 545 -25.85 -7.89 34.50
C SER A 545 -26.11 -9.36 34.16
N ALA A 546 -25.36 -9.96 33.23
CA ALA A 546 -25.48 -11.39 32.91
C ALA A 546 -25.07 -12.27 34.10
N GLU A 547 -24.02 -11.89 34.82
CA GLU A 547 -23.56 -12.58 36.02
C GLU A 547 -24.59 -12.48 37.17
N LEU A 548 -25.18 -11.31 37.38
CA LEU A 548 -26.29 -11.10 38.31
C LEU A 548 -27.48 -12.00 37.95
N LYS A 549 -27.88 -12.02 36.68
CA LYS A 549 -29.01 -12.85 36.20
C LYS A 549 -28.76 -14.34 36.39
N LYS A 550 -27.52 -14.79 36.19
CA LYS A 550 -27.10 -16.19 36.45
C LYS A 550 -27.18 -16.53 37.93
N LYS A 551 -26.75 -15.62 38.81
CA LYS A 551 -26.83 -15.78 40.27
C LYS A 551 -28.27 -15.72 40.79
N GLU A 552 -29.12 -14.89 40.19
CA GLU A 552 -30.58 -14.84 40.47
C GLU A 552 -31.29 -16.13 40.02
N GLN A 553 -30.94 -16.68 38.85
CA GLN A 553 -31.44 -17.99 38.41
C GLN A 553 -30.97 -19.13 39.31
N GLN A 554 -29.73 -19.08 39.78
CA GLN A 554 -29.24 -20.03 40.78
C GLN A 554 -30.05 -19.91 42.07
N LEU A 555 -30.30 -18.69 42.57
CA LEU A 555 -31.14 -18.47 43.74
C LEU A 555 -32.54 -19.06 43.55
N ALA A 556 -33.19 -18.83 42.41
CA ALA A 556 -34.52 -19.37 42.11
C ALA A 556 -34.55 -20.91 42.10
N GLN A 557 -33.55 -21.56 41.48
CA GLN A 557 -33.40 -23.02 41.52
C GLN A 557 -33.14 -23.55 42.95
N TYR A 558 -32.42 -22.78 43.77
CA TYR A 558 -32.20 -23.13 45.17
C TYR A 558 -33.46 -22.92 46.02
N GLU A 559 -34.25 -21.88 45.76
CA GLU A 559 -35.54 -21.62 46.41
C GLU A 559 -36.58 -22.70 46.06
N GLU A 560 -36.59 -23.18 44.82
CA GLU A 560 -37.42 -24.31 44.38
C GLU A 560 -37.05 -25.60 45.14
N LYS A 561 -35.76 -25.92 45.26
CA LYS A 561 -35.29 -27.05 46.09
C LYS A 561 -35.59 -26.87 47.59
N LEU A 562 -35.50 -25.65 48.10
CA LEU A 562 -35.88 -25.34 49.49
C LEU A 562 -37.38 -25.55 49.71
N PHE A 563 -38.21 -25.18 48.74
CA PHE A 563 -39.65 -25.37 48.77
C PHE A 563 -40.01 -26.86 48.76
N GLU A 564 -39.36 -27.67 47.92
CA GLU A 564 -39.52 -29.14 47.88
C GLU A 564 -39.20 -29.80 49.24
N VAL A 565 -38.18 -29.32 49.96
CA VAL A 565 -37.75 -29.90 51.24
C VAL A 565 -38.58 -29.40 52.44
N CYS A 566 -39.00 -28.14 52.44
CA CYS A 566 -39.58 -27.48 53.61
C CYS A 566 -41.12 -27.40 53.59
N GLY A 567 -41.75 -27.31 52.41
CA GLY A 567 -43.21 -27.20 52.28
C GLY A 567 -43.84 -25.93 52.88
N GLY A 568 -43.05 -24.95 53.35
CA GLY A 568 -43.51 -23.75 54.05
C GLY A 568 -42.49 -22.59 54.05
N GLN A 569 -42.93 -21.39 54.50
CA GLN A 569 -42.25 -20.10 54.31
C GLN A 569 -41.10 -19.79 55.30
N ASP A 570 -40.95 -20.54 56.41
CA ASP A 570 -39.96 -20.21 57.45
C ASP A 570 -39.02 -21.38 57.79
N PHE A 571 -37.87 -21.39 57.09
CA PHE A 571 -36.83 -22.41 57.18
C PHE A 571 -36.27 -22.60 58.60
N GLU A 572 -36.11 -21.55 59.41
CA GLU A 572 -35.57 -21.71 60.77
C GLU A 572 -36.60 -22.29 61.73
N SER A 573 -37.87 -21.88 61.61
CA SER A 573 -38.98 -22.43 62.38
C SER A 573 -39.17 -23.93 62.10
N ASP A 574 -39.12 -24.32 60.84
CA ASP A 574 -39.33 -25.72 60.44
C ASP A 574 -38.13 -26.62 60.78
N LEU A 575 -36.90 -26.08 60.74
CA LEU A 575 -35.70 -26.79 61.21
C LEU A 575 -35.74 -26.99 62.72
N TYR A 576 -36.21 -25.99 63.49
CA TYR A 576 -36.38 -26.11 64.94
C TYR A 576 -37.44 -27.15 65.32
N LYS A 577 -38.61 -27.15 64.64
CA LYS A 577 -39.64 -28.18 64.84
C LYS A 577 -39.12 -29.57 64.50
N LEU A 578 -38.38 -29.72 63.40
CA LEU A 578 -37.79 -31.00 63.01
C LEU A 578 -36.77 -31.50 64.03
N GLN A 579 -35.97 -30.60 64.62
CA GLN A 579 -35.02 -30.92 65.68
C GLN A 579 -35.73 -31.40 66.96
N ASP A 580 -36.79 -30.69 67.39
CA ASP A 580 -37.60 -31.07 68.55
C ASP A 580 -38.33 -32.42 68.32
N ASP A 581 -38.81 -32.66 67.11
CA ASP A 581 -39.42 -33.92 66.71
C ASP A 581 -38.42 -35.09 66.66
N ILE A 582 -37.17 -34.85 66.26
CA ILE A 582 -36.07 -35.83 66.35
C ILE A 582 -35.79 -36.16 67.82
N ASP A 583 -35.69 -35.16 68.69
CA ASP A 583 -35.45 -35.35 70.12
C ASP A 583 -36.59 -36.13 70.79
N LYS A 584 -37.85 -35.82 70.48
CA LYS A 584 -39.02 -36.58 70.94
C LYS A 584 -38.99 -38.03 70.48
N THR A 585 -38.69 -38.27 69.21
CA THR A 585 -38.65 -39.62 68.62
C THR A 585 -37.47 -40.43 69.18
N SER A 586 -36.32 -39.79 69.41
CA SER A 586 -35.14 -40.38 70.04
C SER A 586 -35.42 -40.78 71.49
N LYS A 587 -36.07 -39.90 72.28
CA LYS A 587 -36.52 -40.22 73.64
C LYS A 587 -37.50 -41.39 73.68
N GLN A 588 -38.45 -41.45 72.74
CA GLN A 588 -39.38 -42.58 72.61
C GLN A 588 -38.66 -43.89 72.28
N ARG A 589 -37.70 -43.88 71.35
CA ARG A 589 -36.84 -45.05 71.06
C ARG A 589 -36.07 -45.50 72.30
N ALA A 590 -35.45 -44.56 73.03
CA ALA A 590 -34.71 -44.86 74.25
C ALA A 590 -35.62 -45.48 75.33
N MET A 591 -36.85 -44.96 75.50
CA MET A 591 -37.85 -45.51 76.41
C MET A 591 -38.27 -46.93 76.02
N LEU A 592 -38.52 -47.21 74.73
CA LEU A 592 -38.86 -48.54 74.24
C LEU A 592 -37.71 -49.53 74.39
N SER A 593 -36.47 -49.09 74.14
CA SER A 593 -35.26 -49.89 74.37
C SER A 593 -35.06 -50.21 75.85
N GLY A 594 -35.26 -49.22 76.73
CA GLY A 594 -35.18 -49.40 78.18
C GLY A 594 -36.26 -50.34 78.72
N ALA A 595 -37.50 -50.20 78.24
CA ALA A 595 -38.60 -51.10 78.61
C ALA A 595 -38.32 -52.55 78.18
N THR A 596 -37.69 -52.76 77.03
CA THR A 596 -37.29 -54.11 76.57
C THR A 596 -36.28 -54.74 77.53
N ALA A 597 -35.26 -53.98 77.95
CA ALA A 597 -34.25 -54.47 78.88
C ALA A 597 -34.85 -54.80 80.26
N VAL A 598 -35.68 -53.91 80.81
CA VAL A 598 -36.30 -54.08 82.13
C VAL A 598 -37.26 -55.27 82.15
N TYR A 599 -38.15 -55.39 81.16
CA TYR A 599 -39.09 -56.51 81.11
C TYR A 599 -38.39 -57.85 80.88
N THR A 600 -37.33 -57.89 80.07
CA THR A 600 -36.54 -59.12 79.88
C THR A 600 -35.86 -59.54 81.18
N GLN A 601 -35.32 -58.59 81.94
CA GLN A 601 -34.68 -58.84 83.23
C GLN A 601 -35.68 -59.26 84.32
N PHE A 602 -36.87 -58.68 84.34
CA PHE A 602 -37.93 -59.11 85.26
C PHE A 602 -38.44 -60.51 84.92
N ILE A 603 -38.55 -60.86 83.63
CA ILE A 603 -38.92 -62.21 83.22
C ILE A 603 -37.85 -63.20 83.67
N SER A 604 -36.54 -62.92 83.45
CA SER A 604 -35.47 -63.85 83.87
C SER A 604 -35.45 -64.07 85.39
N GLN A 605 -35.56 -63.01 86.20
CA GLN A 605 -35.62 -63.12 87.67
C GLN A 605 -36.83 -63.92 88.15
N LEU A 606 -37.99 -63.75 87.50
CA LEU A 606 -39.21 -64.49 87.84
C LEU A 606 -39.16 -65.97 87.42
N THR A 607 -38.28 -66.35 86.47
CA THR A 607 -38.18 -67.73 85.95
C THR A 607 -36.98 -68.52 86.45
N GLU A 608 -35.89 -67.87 86.86
CA GLU A 608 -34.62 -68.52 87.20
C GLU A 608 -34.38 -68.64 88.72
N ASP A 609 -35.02 -67.81 89.55
CA ASP A 609 -34.83 -67.82 91.00
C ASP A 609 -35.69 -68.91 91.68
N ASN A 610 -35.09 -69.69 92.59
CA ASN A 610 -35.76 -70.78 93.33
C ASN A 610 -36.90 -70.30 94.27
N GLU A 611 -36.94 -68.99 94.59
CA GLU A 611 -38.04 -68.32 95.29
C GLU A 611 -38.50 -67.10 94.47
N PRO A 612 -39.42 -67.27 93.50
CA PRO A 612 -39.85 -66.17 92.66
C PRO A 612 -40.63 -65.17 93.49
N CYS A 613 -40.11 -63.95 93.56
CA CYS A 613 -40.75 -62.81 94.22
C CYS A 613 -40.84 -61.64 93.23
N CYS A 614 -41.73 -60.69 93.49
CA CYS A 614 -41.89 -59.53 92.60
C CYS A 614 -40.57 -58.73 92.51
N PRO A 615 -40.00 -58.49 91.31
CA PRO A 615 -38.75 -57.76 91.14
C PRO A 615 -38.77 -56.31 91.64
N VAL A 616 -39.96 -55.74 91.87
CA VAL A 616 -40.16 -54.36 92.28
C VAL A 616 -40.40 -54.22 93.79
N CYS A 617 -41.21 -55.12 94.38
CA CYS A 617 -41.62 -55.02 95.79
C CYS A 617 -41.26 -56.23 96.66
N GLN A 618 -40.54 -57.22 96.10
CA GLN A 618 -40.06 -58.44 96.77
C GLN A 618 -41.15 -59.30 97.44
N ARG A 619 -42.42 -59.07 97.09
CA ARG A 619 -43.53 -59.90 97.56
C ARG A 619 -43.45 -61.29 96.93
N ILE A 620 -43.49 -62.32 97.76
CA ILE A 620 -43.52 -63.73 97.34
C ILE A 620 -44.90 -64.06 96.77
N PHE A 621 -44.95 -64.79 95.64
CA PHE A 621 -46.21 -65.18 95.02
C PHE A 621 -46.85 -66.35 95.79
N PRO A 622 -48.12 -66.25 96.19
CA PRO A 622 -48.80 -67.28 96.98
C PRO A 622 -49.17 -68.55 96.18
N SER A 623 -49.14 -68.50 94.84
CA SER A 623 -49.32 -69.68 93.99
C SER A 623 -48.51 -69.57 92.68
N GLU A 624 -48.13 -70.73 92.14
CA GLU A 624 -47.41 -70.84 90.86
C GLU A 624 -48.27 -70.38 89.66
N ALA A 625 -49.61 -70.44 89.78
CA ALA A 625 -50.53 -69.90 88.78
C ALA A 625 -50.47 -68.37 88.68
N GLU A 626 -50.39 -67.65 89.82
CA GLU A 626 -50.25 -66.19 89.82
C GLU A 626 -48.90 -65.73 89.24
N LEU A 627 -47.83 -66.50 89.48
CA LEU A 627 -46.52 -66.27 88.88
C LEU A 627 -46.59 -66.38 87.34
N GLN A 628 -47.22 -67.44 86.84
CA GLN A 628 -47.32 -67.70 85.41
C GLN A 628 -48.19 -66.65 84.69
N ASP A 629 -49.26 -66.17 85.32
CA ASP A 629 -50.10 -65.10 84.78
C ASP A 629 -49.32 -63.78 84.63
N ILE A 630 -48.45 -63.44 85.59
CA ILE A 630 -47.60 -62.25 85.53
C ILE A 630 -46.51 -62.39 84.47
N VAL A 631 -45.87 -63.56 84.37
CA VAL A 631 -44.90 -63.84 83.31
C VAL A 631 -45.56 -63.74 81.93
N ASN A 632 -46.76 -64.29 81.77
CA ASN A 632 -47.55 -64.19 80.53
C ASN A 632 -47.93 -62.73 80.20
N ASP A 633 -48.34 -61.94 81.20
CA ASP A 633 -48.65 -60.52 81.02
C ASP A 633 -47.40 -59.73 80.59
N LEU A 634 -46.25 -59.94 81.23
CA LEU A 634 -44.97 -59.31 80.87
C LEU A 634 -44.49 -59.74 79.48
N GLN A 635 -44.61 -61.02 79.11
CA GLN A 635 -44.29 -61.52 77.77
C GLN A 635 -45.24 -60.95 76.70
N SER A 636 -46.53 -60.80 77.00
CA SER A 636 -47.51 -60.20 76.09
C SER A 636 -47.18 -58.72 75.81
N LYS A 637 -46.73 -57.99 76.84
CA LYS A 637 -46.26 -56.60 76.74
C LYS A 637 -44.95 -56.50 75.96
N LEU A 638 -44.06 -57.48 76.05
CA LEU A 638 -42.79 -57.54 75.30
C LEU A 638 -43.00 -57.81 73.80
N ARG A 639 -44.03 -58.59 73.42
CA ARG A 639 -44.28 -59.04 72.03
C ARG A 639 -44.46 -57.89 71.02
N LEU A 640 -45.02 -56.75 71.45
CA LEU A 640 -45.31 -55.60 70.58
C LEU A 640 -44.19 -54.54 70.54
N VAL A 641 -43.16 -54.68 71.38
CA VAL A 641 -42.09 -53.68 71.51
C VAL A 641 -41.12 -53.69 70.32
N PRO A 642 -40.63 -54.84 69.81
CA PRO A 642 -39.68 -54.88 68.69
C PRO A 642 -40.19 -54.21 67.42
N ASP A 643 -41.48 -54.42 67.08
CA ASP A 643 -42.09 -53.81 65.89
C ASP A 643 -42.23 -52.29 66.05
N LYS A 644 -42.62 -51.81 67.24
CA LYS A 644 -42.66 -50.38 67.57
C LYS A 644 -41.27 -49.75 67.57
N LEU A 645 -40.24 -50.49 68.00
CA LEU A 645 -38.85 -50.04 68.03
C LEU A 645 -38.28 -49.91 66.61
N LYS A 646 -38.53 -50.89 65.73
CA LYS A 646 -38.20 -50.80 64.29
C LYS A 646 -38.93 -49.64 63.61
N ALA A 647 -40.22 -49.46 63.89
CA ALA A 647 -41.01 -48.35 63.32
C ALA A 647 -40.46 -46.99 63.77
N THR A 648 -40.21 -46.79 65.07
CA THR A 648 -39.63 -45.54 65.60
C THR A 648 -38.21 -45.29 65.12
N GLU A 649 -37.38 -46.33 64.96
CA GLU A 649 -36.02 -46.19 64.41
C GLU A 649 -36.02 -45.84 62.91
N SER A 650 -36.97 -46.38 62.13
CA SER A 650 -37.15 -46.00 60.72
C SER A 650 -37.65 -44.56 60.57
N GLU A 651 -38.54 -44.11 61.45
CA GLU A 651 -39.04 -42.73 61.47
C GLU A 651 -37.95 -41.75 61.91
N LEU A 652 -37.13 -42.11 62.90
CA LEU A 652 -35.99 -41.31 63.33
C LEU A 652 -34.98 -41.13 62.19
N LYS A 653 -34.58 -42.22 61.51
CA LYS A 653 -33.67 -42.14 60.34
C LYS A 653 -34.23 -41.27 59.22
N ARG A 654 -35.54 -41.33 58.98
CA ARG A 654 -36.20 -40.49 57.97
C ARG A 654 -36.12 -39.00 58.35
N ARG A 655 -36.37 -38.66 59.62
CA ARG A 655 -36.30 -37.27 60.11
C ARG A 655 -34.87 -36.74 60.16
N GLU A 656 -33.91 -37.54 60.60
CA GLU A 656 -32.48 -37.20 60.61
C GLU A 656 -31.94 -36.92 59.20
N LYS A 657 -32.31 -37.76 58.22
CA LYS A 657 -31.95 -37.55 56.82
C LYS A 657 -32.50 -36.21 56.29
N ARG A 658 -33.76 -35.88 56.60
CA ARG A 658 -34.39 -34.61 56.22
C ARG A 658 -33.69 -33.40 56.88
N ARG A 659 -33.26 -33.52 58.14
CA ARG A 659 -32.48 -32.48 58.84
C ARG A 659 -31.12 -32.26 58.16
N ASP A 660 -30.42 -33.33 57.80
CA ASP A 660 -29.09 -33.24 57.18
C ASP A 660 -29.18 -32.59 55.78
N GLU A 661 -30.24 -32.91 55.03
CA GLU A 661 -30.57 -32.25 53.76
C GLU A 661 -30.88 -30.75 53.96
N MET A 662 -31.63 -30.36 55.00
CA MET A 662 -31.86 -28.94 55.33
C MET A 662 -30.56 -28.24 55.76
N MET A 663 -29.75 -28.85 56.62
CA MET A 663 -28.50 -28.26 57.11
C MET A 663 -27.46 -28.04 55.99
N GLY A 664 -27.44 -28.91 54.98
CA GLY A 664 -26.60 -28.73 53.77
C GLY A 664 -26.98 -27.51 52.92
N LEU A 665 -28.22 -27.04 53.01
CA LEU A 665 -28.75 -25.92 52.21
C LEU A 665 -28.59 -24.55 52.89
N LYS A 666 -28.38 -24.50 54.21
CA LYS A 666 -28.25 -23.24 54.99
C LYS A 666 -27.06 -22.35 54.57
N PRO A 667 -25.83 -22.87 54.36
CA PRO A 667 -24.67 -22.04 54.02
C PRO A 667 -24.76 -21.42 52.61
N VAL A 668 -25.43 -22.12 51.69
CA VAL A 668 -25.55 -21.72 50.28
C VAL A 668 -26.51 -20.55 50.12
N ARG A 669 -27.65 -20.58 50.83
CA ARG A 669 -28.62 -19.47 50.87
C ARG A 669 -28.00 -18.19 51.44
N TYR A 670 -27.29 -18.30 52.56
CA TYR A 670 -26.67 -17.15 53.21
C TYR A 670 -25.64 -16.46 52.29
N LYS A 671 -24.77 -17.25 51.65
CA LYS A 671 -23.73 -16.74 50.74
C LYS A 671 -24.30 -16.04 49.50
N LEU A 672 -25.33 -16.60 48.88
CA LEU A 672 -25.96 -16.03 47.68
C LEU A 672 -26.78 -14.77 48.00
N ASN A 673 -27.55 -14.79 49.10
CA ASN A 673 -28.52 -13.73 49.39
C ASN A 673 -27.90 -12.53 50.15
N GLU A 674 -26.99 -12.77 51.09
CA GLU A 674 -26.41 -11.69 51.92
C GLU A 674 -25.10 -11.12 51.39
N ARG A 675 -24.44 -11.79 50.43
CA ARG A 675 -23.10 -11.39 49.96
C ARG A 675 -22.99 -11.21 48.45
N ASP A 676 -23.17 -12.29 47.67
CA ASP A 676 -22.92 -12.28 46.23
C ASP A 676 -23.89 -11.34 45.46
N LEU A 677 -25.19 -11.40 45.74
CA LEU A 677 -26.20 -10.58 45.05
C LEU A 677 -26.13 -9.08 45.40
N PRO A 678 -26.01 -8.65 46.68
CA PRO A 678 -25.87 -7.24 47.03
C PRO A 678 -24.60 -6.60 46.46
N GLU A 679 -23.45 -7.31 46.49
CA GLU A 679 -22.19 -6.81 45.93
C GLU A 679 -22.28 -6.59 44.41
N LEU A 680 -22.89 -7.53 43.68
CA LEU A 680 -23.10 -7.42 42.24
C LEU A 680 -24.09 -6.30 41.88
N ARG A 681 -25.16 -6.11 42.66
CA ARG A 681 -26.10 -5.00 42.48
C ARG A 681 -25.45 -3.63 42.69
N ASN A 682 -24.65 -3.47 43.76
CA ASN A 682 -23.92 -2.24 44.01
C ASN A 682 -22.87 -1.94 42.92
N LYS A 683 -22.15 -2.97 42.46
CA LYS A 683 -21.21 -2.82 41.33
C LYS A 683 -21.93 -2.37 40.06
N LEU A 684 -23.07 -2.98 39.73
CA LEU A 684 -23.87 -2.61 38.57
C LEU A 684 -24.36 -1.15 38.66
N GLN A 685 -24.79 -0.72 39.84
CA GLN A 685 -25.28 0.64 40.07
C GLN A 685 -24.16 1.69 39.90
N ASN A 686 -22.95 1.40 40.37
CA ASN A 686 -21.77 2.26 40.15
C ASN A 686 -21.40 2.37 38.67
N ILE A 687 -21.40 1.24 37.95
CA ILE A 687 -21.12 1.23 36.50
C ILE A 687 -22.18 2.05 35.73
N ILE A 688 -23.45 1.96 36.10
CA ILE A 688 -24.53 2.76 35.48
C ILE A 688 -24.30 4.26 35.70
N ARG A 689 -23.85 4.67 36.90
CA ARG A 689 -23.53 6.07 37.19
C ARG A 689 -22.32 6.56 36.38
N ASP A 690 -21.29 5.74 36.24
CA ASP A 690 -20.12 6.07 35.42
C ASP A 690 -20.47 6.19 33.93
N ILE A 691 -21.37 5.34 33.41
CA ILE A 691 -21.91 5.45 32.04
C ILE A 691 -22.64 6.79 31.86
N GLN A 692 -23.46 7.21 32.82
CA GLN A 692 -24.16 8.49 32.73
C GLN A 692 -23.20 9.67 32.71
N ARG A 693 -22.18 9.68 33.59
CA ARG A 693 -21.15 10.72 33.59
C ARG A 693 -20.42 10.78 32.23
N LEU A 694 -19.96 9.63 31.74
CA LEU A 694 -19.25 9.54 30.47
C LEU A 694 -20.11 9.98 29.27
N LYS A 695 -21.43 9.79 29.32
CA LYS A 695 -22.34 10.32 28.28
C LYS A 695 -22.40 11.84 28.28
N CYS A 696 -22.50 12.46 29.46
CA CYS A 696 -22.44 13.92 29.58
C CYS A 696 -21.09 14.47 29.10
N ASP A 697 -19.98 13.85 29.51
CA ASP A 697 -18.63 14.27 29.08
C ASP A 697 -18.46 14.19 27.54
N VAL A 698 -19.06 13.18 26.90
CA VAL A 698 -19.06 13.04 25.43
C VAL A 698 -19.88 14.14 24.77
N GLU A 699 -21.09 14.42 25.26
CA GLU A 699 -21.97 15.49 24.72
C GLU A 699 -21.33 16.88 24.86
N GLU A 700 -20.69 17.18 26.00
CA GLU A 700 -19.93 18.41 26.22
C GLU A 700 -18.75 18.54 25.25
N GLN A 701 -18.05 17.44 24.97
CA GLN A 701 -16.90 17.48 24.07
C GLN A 701 -17.31 17.52 22.59
N GLU A 702 -18.45 16.91 22.22
CA GLU A 702 -19.07 17.02 20.89
C GLU A 702 -19.49 18.48 20.60
N THR A 703 -20.11 19.15 21.57
CA THR A 703 -20.50 20.56 21.44
C THR A 703 -19.30 21.49 21.31
N LEU A 704 -18.23 21.26 22.08
CA LEU A 704 -16.96 22.01 21.93
C LEU A 704 -16.34 21.80 20.54
N GLN A 705 -16.36 20.56 20.03
CA GLN A 705 -15.82 20.26 18.70
C GLN A 705 -16.62 20.92 17.59
N ALA A 706 -17.96 20.94 17.69
CA ALA A 706 -18.84 21.62 16.74
C ALA A 706 -18.55 23.13 16.68
N ALA A 707 -18.31 23.77 17.84
CA ALA A 707 -17.92 25.18 17.90
C ALA A 707 -16.59 25.45 17.16
N PHE A 708 -15.55 24.64 17.42
CA PHE A 708 -14.26 24.81 16.72
C PHE A 708 -14.35 24.57 15.21
N ILE A 709 -15.15 23.60 14.75
CA ILE A 709 -15.37 23.35 13.31
C ILE A 709 -16.08 24.55 12.65
N SER A 710 -17.05 25.15 13.34
CA SER A 710 -17.74 26.35 12.85
C SER A 710 -16.78 27.54 12.74
N GLU A 711 -15.97 27.79 13.77
CA GLU A 711 -14.96 28.86 13.79
C GLU A 711 -13.92 28.71 12.66
N GLU A 712 -13.39 27.50 12.47
CA GLU A 712 -12.43 27.20 11.39
C GLU A 712 -13.09 27.33 10.00
N GLY A 713 -14.35 26.93 9.87
CA GLY A 713 -15.14 27.02 8.65
C GLY A 713 -15.33 28.46 8.17
N SER A 714 -15.73 29.36 9.06
CA SER A 714 -15.85 30.80 8.76
C SER A 714 -14.51 31.40 8.33
N ALA A 715 -13.42 31.12 9.05
CA ALA A 715 -12.09 31.62 8.68
C ALA A 715 -11.62 31.13 7.30
N LYS A 716 -11.91 29.88 6.94
CA LYS A 716 -11.56 29.30 5.62
C LYS A 716 -12.32 29.99 4.46
N GLN A 717 -13.57 30.41 4.66
CA GLN A 717 -14.35 31.11 3.63
C GLN A 717 -13.74 32.49 3.30
N CYS A 718 -13.13 33.16 4.29
CA CYS A 718 -12.48 34.46 4.09
C CYS A 718 -11.09 34.37 3.40
N LEU A 719 -10.44 33.19 3.39
CA LEU A 719 -9.05 33.03 2.95
C LEU A 719 -8.82 33.38 1.47
N GLN A 720 -9.80 33.08 0.61
CA GLN A 720 -9.71 33.37 -0.82
C GLN A 720 -9.72 34.87 -1.11
N ASP A 721 -10.60 35.62 -0.43
CA ASP A 721 -10.70 37.07 -0.56
C ASP A 721 -9.48 37.78 0.06
N ILE A 722 -8.95 37.30 1.19
CA ILE A 722 -7.70 37.84 1.77
C ILE A 722 -6.48 37.58 0.86
N SER A 723 -6.42 36.42 0.21
CA SER A 723 -5.37 36.11 -0.76
C SER A 723 -5.45 36.98 -2.02
N LEU A 724 -6.66 37.39 -2.42
CA LEU A 724 -6.86 38.36 -3.49
C LEU A 724 -6.45 39.77 -3.07
N MET A 725 -6.75 40.17 -1.83
CA MET A 725 -6.34 41.45 -1.27
C MET A 725 -4.81 41.58 -1.18
N ASP A 726 -4.09 40.53 -0.77
CA ASP A 726 -2.62 40.53 -0.68
C ASP A 726 -1.97 40.78 -2.05
N ARG A 727 -2.53 40.19 -3.12
CA ARG A 727 -2.11 40.47 -4.50
C ARG A 727 -2.34 41.93 -4.90
N TYR A 728 -3.52 42.49 -4.62
CA TYR A 728 -3.79 43.91 -4.90
C TYR A 728 -2.87 44.84 -4.11
N GLN A 729 -2.48 44.49 -2.88
CA GLN A 729 -1.52 45.26 -2.09
C GLN A 729 -0.10 45.23 -2.66
N MET A 730 0.33 44.13 -3.29
CA MET A 730 1.61 44.07 -4.00
C MET A 730 1.60 44.93 -5.26
N GLU A 731 0.54 44.81 -6.08
CA GLU A 731 0.37 45.59 -7.31
C GLU A 731 0.30 47.10 -7.03
N LEU A 732 -0.35 47.51 -5.94
CA LEU A 732 -0.43 48.91 -5.52
C LEU A 732 0.95 49.53 -5.25
N ARG A 733 1.86 48.79 -4.59
CA ARG A 733 3.22 49.28 -4.30
C ARG A 733 4.03 49.52 -5.57
N ASP A 734 3.83 48.72 -6.60
CA ASP A 734 4.51 48.89 -7.88
C ASP A 734 3.97 50.09 -8.67
N VAL A 735 2.67 50.36 -8.61
CA VAL A 735 2.06 51.57 -9.19
C VAL A 735 2.52 52.83 -8.44
N GLU A 736 2.62 52.78 -7.11
CA GLU A 736 3.14 53.89 -6.29
C GLU A 736 4.60 54.21 -6.60
N ARG A 737 5.43 53.18 -6.82
CA ARG A 737 6.84 53.36 -7.23
C ARG A 737 6.96 54.07 -8.58
N LYS A 738 6.08 53.74 -9.54
CA LYS A 738 6.05 54.40 -10.86
C LYS A 738 5.63 55.88 -10.76
N ILE A 739 4.64 56.20 -9.93
CA ILE A 739 4.20 57.59 -9.68
C ILE A 739 5.34 58.42 -9.06
N ALA A 740 6.07 57.87 -8.07
CA ALA A 740 7.20 58.56 -7.44
C ALA A 740 8.34 58.86 -8.43
N GLN A 741 8.63 57.94 -9.34
CA GLN A 741 9.64 58.12 -10.40
C GLN A 741 9.25 59.20 -11.41
N GLN A 742 7.97 59.35 -11.73
CA GLN A 742 7.49 60.41 -12.62
C GLN A 742 7.39 61.77 -11.91
N ALA A 743 7.08 61.80 -10.60
CA ALA A 743 7.04 63.03 -9.80
C ALA A 743 8.41 63.69 -9.63
N ALA A 744 9.48 62.90 -9.49
CA ALA A 744 10.85 63.40 -9.42
C ALA A 744 11.31 64.12 -10.70
N LYS A 745 10.65 63.90 -11.85
CA LYS A 745 11.00 64.51 -13.15
C LYS A 745 10.34 65.88 -13.38
N LEU A 746 9.47 66.36 -12.48
CA LEU A 746 8.65 67.57 -12.67
C LEU A 746 8.99 68.73 -11.71
N GLN A 747 10.14 68.72 -11.02
CA GLN A 747 10.47 69.72 -10.00
C GLN A 747 11.36 70.86 -10.55
N GLY A 748 10.84 72.09 -10.51
CA GLY A 748 11.56 73.34 -10.81
C GLY A 748 11.25 73.95 -12.18
N VAL A 749 10.18 74.76 -12.28
CA VAL A 749 9.90 75.59 -13.47
C VAL A 749 9.31 76.95 -13.05
N ASP A 750 9.87 78.00 -13.65
CA ASP A 750 9.45 79.41 -13.55
C ASP A 750 8.51 79.76 -14.73
N VAL A 751 7.44 80.52 -14.48
CA VAL A 751 6.25 80.65 -15.36
C VAL A 751 6.11 82.07 -15.91
N SER A 752 6.97 82.48 -16.87
CA SER A 752 6.88 83.84 -17.43
C SER A 752 7.03 84.01 -18.95
N ARG A 753 7.19 82.95 -19.77
CA ARG A 753 7.19 83.03 -21.26
C ARG A 753 6.31 81.98 -21.95
N THR A 754 5.61 82.36 -23.02
CA THR A 754 4.66 81.51 -23.76
C THR A 754 5.25 80.89 -25.03
N MET A 755 4.90 79.62 -25.29
CA MET A 755 5.40 78.77 -26.39
C MET A 755 5.22 79.37 -27.80
N GLN A 756 4.31 80.32 -27.98
CA GLN A 756 4.09 81.02 -29.25
C GLN A 756 5.14 82.09 -29.57
N GLN A 757 5.71 82.78 -28.58
CA GLN A 757 6.72 83.83 -28.83
C GLN A 757 8.06 83.23 -29.27
N VAL A 758 8.49 82.13 -28.65
CA VAL A 758 9.74 81.42 -28.99
C VAL A 758 9.66 80.76 -30.37
N ASN A 759 8.46 80.30 -30.79
CA ASN A 759 8.26 79.64 -32.08
C ASN A 759 8.35 80.62 -33.27
N GLN A 760 8.00 81.90 -33.08
CA GLN A 760 8.01 82.91 -34.15
C GLN A 760 9.43 83.41 -34.45
N GLU A 761 10.24 83.67 -33.41
CA GLU A 761 11.67 83.99 -33.55
C GLU A 761 12.48 82.82 -34.14
N LYS A 762 12.09 81.58 -33.79
CA LYS A 762 12.65 80.36 -34.38
C LYS A 762 12.42 80.32 -35.88
N GLN A 763 11.19 80.52 -36.36
CA GLN A 763 10.85 80.42 -37.79
C GLN A 763 11.63 81.39 -38.69
N GLU A 764 11.87 82.63 -38.25
CA GLU A 764 12.66 83.61 -39.03
C GLU A 764 14.14 83.22 -39.14
N MET A 765 14.74 82.71 -38.07
CA MET A 765 16.12 82.20 -38.12
C MET A 765 16.21 80.88 -38.89
N GLN A 766 15.17 80.06 -38.83
CA GLN A 766 15.06 78.80 -39.56
C GLN A 766 15.05 79.01 -41.08
N HIS A 767 14.34 80.03 -41.57
CA HIS A 767 14.27 80.30 -43.01
C HIS A 767 15.61 80.77 -43.60
N LYS A 768 16.39 81.53 -42.82
CA LYS A 768 17.75 81.96 -43.22
C LYS A 768 18.75 80.81 -43.14
N LEU A 769 18.68 79.98 -42.10
CA LEU A 769 19.46 78.75 -42.00
C LEU A 769 19.11 77.78 -43.14
N GLU A 770 17.84 77.58 -43.45
CA GLU A 770 17.38 76.68 -44.52
C GLU A 770 17.90 77.08 -45.90
N THR A 771 18.04 78.38 -46.18
CA THR A 771 18.56 78.84 -47.48
C THR A 771 20.06 78.53 -47.64
N VAL A 772 20.86 78.80 -46.60
CA VAL A 772 22.31 78.49 -46.59
C VAL A 772 22.54 76.98 -46.46
N SER A 773 21.73 76.31 -45.62
CA SER A 773 21.73 74.86 -45.44
C SER A 773 21.34 74.14 -46.72
N SER A 774 20.36 74.62 -47.49
CA SER A 774 19.98 74.03 -48.78
C SER A 774 21.12 74.09 -49.80
N ARG A 775 21.94 75.15 -49.80
CA ARG A 775 23.10 75.26 -50.70
C ARG A 775 24.28 74.38 -50.24
N VAL A 776 24.55 74.33 -48.93
CA VAL A 776 25.52 73.40 -48.33
C VAL A 776 25.08 71.96 -48.57
N GLU A 777 23.80 71.66 -48.37
CA GLU A 777 23.19 70.36 -48.59
C GLU A 777 23.17 70.01 -50.05
N LEU A 778 22.90 70.91 -51.00
CA LEU A 778 22.96 70.56 -52.43
C LEU A 778 24.38 70.12 -52.83
N LYS A 779 25.41 70.83 -52.36
CA LYS A 779 26.81 70.53 -52.69
C LYS A 779 27.38 69.37 -51.87
N ARG A 780 27.00 69.25 -50.58
CA ARG A 780 27.29 68.06 -49.75
C ARG A 780 26.56 66.85 -50.30
N LYS A 781 25.31 66.98 -50.73
CA LYS A 781 24.52 65.92 -51.37
C LYS A 781 25.14 65.53 -52.69
N LEU A 782 25.69 66.44 -53.49
CA LEU A 782 26.44 66.03 -54.68
C LEU A 782 27.72 65.23 -54.36
N ILE A 783 28.46 65.63 -53.31
CA ILE A 783 29.64 64.89 -52.83
C ILE A 783 29.21 63.56 -52.20
N GLN A 784 28.17 63.59 -51.38
CA GLN A 784 27.64 62.48 -50.63
C GLN A 784 26.99 61.49 -51.57
N ASP A 785 26.21 61.89 -52.56
CA ASP A 785 25.66 61.04 -53.62
C ASP A 785 26.79 60.37 -54.41
N GLN A 786 27.88 61.08 -54.76
CA GLN A 786 29.04 60.47 -55.43
C GLN A 786 29.83 59.52 -54.52
N GLN A 787 30.03 59.88 -53.26
CA GLN A 787 30.76 59.06 -52.28
C GLN A 787 29.91 57.89 -51.75
N GLU A 788 28.61 58.05 -51.60
CA GLU A 788 27.61 57.03 -51.26
C GLU A 788 27.35 56.13 -52.45
N LEU A 789 27.39 56.61 -53.69
CA LEU A 789 27.35 55.72 -54.86
C LEU A 789 28.59 54.82 -54.87
N ILE A 790 29.79 55.37 -54.69
CA ILE A 790 31.02 54.57 -54.61
C ILE A 790 31.04 53.67 -53.37
N GLN A 791 30.59 54.16 -52.21
CA GLN A 791 30.56 53.40 -50.96
C GLN A 791 29.43 52.35 -50.93
N SER A 792 28.28 52.61 -51.57
CA SER A 792 27.19 51.65 -51.77
C SER A 792 27.60 50.56 -52.74
N LEU A 793 28.29 50.90 -53.82
CA LEU A 793 28.87 49.92 -54.73
C LEU A 793 29.98 49.10 -54.05
N LYS A 794 30.82 49.71 -53.20
CA LYS A 794 31.82 48.99 -52.38
C LYS A 794 31.20 48.10 -51.30
N SER A 795 30.16 48.57 -50.61
CA SER A 795 29.46 47.79 -49.59
C SER A 795 28.68 46.66 -50.23
N SER A 796 27.94 46.91 -51.33
CA SER A 796 27.29 45.88 -52.14
C SER A 796 28.29 44.84 -52.64
N LEU A 797 29.47 45.25 -53.13
CA LEU A 797 30.53 44.32 -53.52
C LEU A 797 31.03 43.48 -52.33
N ASN A 798 31.21 44.09 -51.17
CA ASN A 798 31.67 43.41 -49.96
C ASN A 798 30.58 42.51 -49.35
N GLU A 799 29.31 42.89 -49.45
CA GLU A 799 28.14 42.09 -49.04
C GLU A 799 28.00 40.86 -49.94
N VAL A 800 28.04 41.03 -51.25
CA VAL A 800 28.03 39.91 -52.22
C VAL A 800 29.25 39.00 -52.02
N ARG A 801 30.44 39.55 -51.72
CA ARG A 801 31.63 38.75 -51.35
C ARG A 801 31.47 38.00 -50.03
N ALA A 802 30.89 38.63 -49.01
CA ALA A 802 30.65 38.02 -47.70
C ALA A 802 29.59 36.92 -47.79
N GLU A 803 28.51 37.15 -48.54
CA GLU A 803 27.45 36.18 -48.81
C GLU A 803 28.01 34.97 -49.57
N LYS A 804 28.86 35.19 -50.58
CA LYS A 804 29.57 34.11 -51.29
C LYS A 804 30.46 33.28 -50.36
N LEU A 805 31.23 33.92 -49.48
CA LEU A 805 32.08 33.24 -48.50
C LEU A 805 31.26 32.43 -47.48
N GLN A 806 30.13 32.97 -47.04
CA GLN A 806 29.21 32.32 -46.11
C GLN A 806 28.58 31.07 -46.73
N ILE A 807 28.08 31.17 -47.98
CA ILE A 807 27.48 30.04 -48.69
C ILE A 807 28.52 28.96 -49.00
N ALA A 808 29.77 29.33 -49.35
CA ALA A 808 30.86 28.37 -49.53
C ALA A 808 31.21 27.61 -48.23
N SER A 809 31.18 28.29 -47.07
CA SER A 809 31.35 27.64 -45.76
C SER A 809 30.19 26.68 -45.44
N ASN A 810 28.97 27.05 -45.80
CA ASN A 810 27.78 26.21 -45.64
C ASN A 810 27.85 24.93 -46.51
N MET A 811 28.46 24.99 -47.69
CA MET A 811 28.66 23.81 -48.55
C MET A 811 29.63 22.77 -47.96
N GLN A 812 30.71 23.21 -47.31
CA GLN A 812 31.60 22.27 -46.60
C GLN A 812 30.92 21.65 -45.38
N ARG A 813 30.06 22.41 -44.69
CA ARG A 813 29.26 21.88 -43.58
C ARG A 813 28.24 20.84 -44.07
N ARG A 814 27.64 21.05 -45.25
CA ARG A 814 26.72 20.10 -45.88
C ARG A 814 27.40 18.75 -46.15
N GLN A 815 28.59 18.72 -46.75
CA GLN A 815 29.32 17.46 -46.99
C GLN A 815 29.59 16.68 -45.69
N GLN A 816 29.99 17.37 -44.62
CA GLN A 816 30.21 16.71 -43.32
C GLN A 816 28.92 16.14 -42.72
N LEU A 817 27.79 16.82 -42.91
CA LEU A 817 26.48 16.34 -42.46
C LEU A 817 25.98 15.17 -43.33
N GLU A 818 26.30 15.15 -44.62
CA GLU A 818 25.98 14.02 -45.52
C GLU A 818 26.74 12.75 -45.10
N GLU A 819 28.04 12.85 -44.80
CA GLU A 819 28.84 11.74 -44.28
C GLU A 819 28.29 11.21 -42.94
N GLN A 820 27.97 12.11 -42.01
CA GLN A 820 27.35 11.74 -40.72
C GLN A 820 25.97 11.09 -40.89
N SER A 821 25.17 11.53 -41.87
CA SER A 821 23.87 10.94 -42.18
C SER A 821 24.01 9.49 -42.64
N VAL A 822 25.00 9.20 -43.50
CA VAL A 822 25.30 7.83 -43.96
C VAL A 822 25.76 6.94 -42.81
N GLU A 823 26.67 7.41 -41.97
CA GLU A 823 27.14 6.65 -40.79
C GLU A 823 25.97 6.31 -39.85
N LEU A 824 25.16 7.30 -39.46
CA LEU A 824 24.00 7.10 -38.59
C LEU A 824 22.96 6.15 -39.20
N ALA A 825 22.72 6.22 -40.52
CA ALA A 825 21.82 5.31 -41.22
C ALA A 825 22.30 3.85 -41.16
N THR A 826 23.59 3.59 -41.36
CA THR A 826 24.15 2.24 -41.27
C THR A 826 24.10 1.66 -39.84
N GLU A 827 24.37 2.48 -38.82
CA GLU A 827 24.22 2.07 -37.41
C GLU A 827 22.76 1.71 -37.08
N ILE A 828 21.81 2.52 -37.55
CA ILE A 828 20.37 2.29 -37.39
C ILE A 828 19.92 0.98 -38.03
N GLU A 829 20.39 0.66 -39.23
CA GLU A 829 20.09 -0.61 -39.90
C GLU A 829 20.66 -1.81 -39.13
N SER A 830 21.88 -1.70 -38.61
CA SER A 830 22.49 -2.75 -37.79
C SER A 830 21.71 -3.01 -36.50
N LEU A 831 21.27 -1.95 -35.80
CA LEU A 831 20.44 -2.05 -34.61
C LEU A 831 19.06 -2.65 -34.93
N HIS A 832 18.47 -2.29 -36.06
CA HIS A 832 17.22 -2.87 -36.54
C HIS A 832 17.31 -4.38 -36.76
N ARG A 833 18.40 -4.86 -37.35
CA ARG A 833 18.63 -6.30 -37.56
C ARG A 833 18.75 -7.03 -36.22
N ASP A 834 19.57 -6.51 -35.32
CA ASP A 834 19.78 -7.05 -33.98
C ASP A 834 18.50 -7.12 -33.13
N ILE A 835 17.65 -6.09 -33.21
CA ILE A 835 16.35 -6.06 -32.52
C ILE A 835 15.41 -7.13 -33.10
N ARG A 836 15.45 -7.34 -34.42
CA ARG A 836 14.61 -8.34 -35.10
C ARG A 836 15.01 -9.76 -34.69
N GLU A 837 16.29 -10.08 -34.72
CA GLU A 837 16.82 -11.38 -34.29
C GLU A 837 16.47 -11.68 -32.81
N ALA A 838 16.60 -10.69 -31.93
CA ALA A 838 16.23 -10.85 -30.52
C ALA A 838 14.71 -11.05 -30.32
N LYS A 839 13.87 -10.36 -31.12
CA LYS A 839 12.39 -10.54 -31.10
C LYS A 839 11.97 -11.92 -31.61
N GLU A 840 12.63 -12.43 -32.64
CA GLU A 840 12.36 -13.78 -33.17
C GLU A 840 12.67 -14.87 -32.12
N GLN A 841 13.68 -14.67 -31.27
CA GLN A 841 14.00 -15.58 -30.17
C GLN A 841 13.00 -15.52 -28.98
N LEU A 842 12.23 -14.44 -28.82
CA LEU A 842 11.24 -14.32 -27.74
C LEU A 842 10.00 -15.19 -27.94
N SER A 843 9.55 -15.35 -29.18
CA SER A 843 8.36 -16.15 -29.52
C SER A 843 8.44 -17.60 -29.02
N PRO A 844 9.50 -18.39 -29.33
CA PRO A 844 9.62 -19.76 -28.83
C PRO A 844 9.79 -19.84 -27.30
N LEU A 845 10.43 -18.85 -26.68
CA LEU A 845 10.55 -18.78 -25.22
C LEU A 845 9.21 -18.47 -24.54
N ALA A 846 8.38 -17.61 -25.13
CA ALA A 846 7.04 -17.31 -24.64
C ALA A 846 6.14 -18.55 -24.75
N ALA A 847 6.15 -19.24 -25.89
CA ALA A 847 5.41 -20.49 -26.09
C ALA A 847 5.88 -21.60 -25.13
N ALA A 848 7.19 -21.74 -24.90
CA ALA A 848 7.74 -22.69 -23.93
C ALA A 848 7.33 -22.37 -22.49
N LEU A 849 7.31 -21.08 -22.12
CA LEU A 849 6.86 -20.64 -20.80
C LEU A 849 5.36 -20.92 -20.59
N GLU A 850 4.54 -20.63 -21.58
CA GLU A 850 3.09 -20.89 -21.55
C GLU A 850 2.80 -22.39 -21.43
N LYS A 851 3.51 -23.22 -22.21
CA LYS A 851 3.42 -24.69 -22.09
C LYS A 851 3.78 -25.18 -20.69
N LEU A 852 4.88 -24.69 -20.10
CA LEU A 852 5.31 -25.08 -18.76
C LEU A 852 4.33 -24.60 -17.67
N LEU A 853 3.74 -23.42 -17.82
CA LEU A 853 2.70 -22.92 -16.91
C LEU A 853 1.43 -23.78 -16.98
N LYS A 854 1.02 -24.19 -18.18
CA LYS A 854 -0.11 -25.12 -18.37
C LYS A 854 0.18 -26.49 -17.76
N GLU A 855 1.34 -27.07 -18.02
CA GLU A 855 1.75 -28.34 -17.41
C GLU A 855 1.81 -28.28 -15.87
N LYS A 856 2.18 -27.12 -15.30
CA LYS A 856 2.15 -26.90 -13.84
C LYS A 856 0.71 -26.83 -13.32
N LEU A 857 -0.18 -26.11 -14.00
CA LEU A 857 -1.60 -26.03 -13.64
C LEU A 857 -2.25 -27.42 -13.67
N ASP A 858 -2.04 -28.18 -14.74
CA ASP A 858 -2.54 -29.56 -14.87
C ASP A 858 -2.03 -30.46 -13.73
N LEU A 859 -0.78 -30.26 -13.29
CA LEU A 859 -0.19 -31.01 -12.18
C LEU A 859 -0.79 -30.61 -10.83
N MET A 860 -1.11 -29.33 -10.62
CA MET A 860 -1.82 -28.88 -9.41
C MET A 860 -3.28 -29.35 -9.38
N GLU A 861 -3.97 -29.34 -10.52
CA GLU A 861 -5.33 -29.88 -10.63
C GLU A 861 -5.35 -31.38 -10.30
N LYS A 862 -4.40 -32.15 -10.86
CA LYS A 862 -4.24 -33.58 -10.51
C LYS A 862 -3.93 -33.79 -9.03
N LYS A 863 -3.01 -32.99 -8.45
CA LYS A 863 -2.70 -33.03 -7.01
C LYS A 863 -3.96 -32.79 -6.18
N THR A 864 -4.73 -31.75 -6.48
CA THR A 864 -5.92 -31.38 -5.70
C THR A 864 -7.04 -32.40 -5.84
N ALA A 865 -7.27 -32.95 -7.04
CA ALA A 865 -8.24 -34.02 -7.26
C ALA A 865 -7.88 -35.27 -6.44
N SER A 866 -6.64 -35.77 -6.55
CA SER A 866 -6.22 -36.97 -5.82
C SER A 866 -6.18 -36.77 -4.29
N CYS A 867 -5.78 -35.57 -3.80
CA CYS A 867 -5.85 -35.27 -2.36
C CYS A 867 -7.30 -35.25 -1.85
N LYS A 868 -8.23 -34.69 -2.63
CA LYS A 868 -9.65 -34.63 -2.27
C LYS A 868 -10.26 -36.03 -2.20
N GLU A 869 -10.00 -36.89 -3.19
CA GLU A 869 -10.50 -38.26 -3.21
C GLU A 869 -10.05 -39.07 -1.98
N ILE A 870 -8.78 -38.97 -1.59
CA ILE A 870 -8.25 -39.68 -0.40
C ILE A 870 -8.87 -39.09 0.88
N GLN A 871 -8.99 -37.76 0.97
CA GLN A 871 -9.56 -37.11 2.15
C GLN A 871 -11.06 -37.38 2.32
N GLU A 872 -11.83 -37.44 1.23
CA GLU A 872 -13.25 -37.78 1.23
C GLU A 872 -13.47 -39.21 1.70
N LYS A 873 -12.66 -40.17 1.22
CA LYS A 873 -12.67 -41.57 1.71
C LYS A 873 -12.38 -41.66 3.20
N ILE A 874 -11.36 -40.95 3.69
CA ILE A 874 -11.01 -40.90 5.13
C ILE A 874 -12.15 -40.30 5.96
N ASN A 875 -12.79 -39.24 5.46
CA ASN A 875 -13.87 -38.55 6.18
C ASN A 875 -15.14 -39.42 6.26
N ASP A 876 -15.53 -40.07 5.16
CA ASP A 876 -16.67 -41.00 5.11
C ASP A 876 -16.51 -42.16 6.11
N VAL A 877 -15.33 -42.77 6.16
CA VAL A 877 -15.03 -43.83 7.14
C VAL A 877 -15.10 -43.28 8.58
N LYS A 878 -14.53 -42.10 8.86
CA LYS A 878 -14.57 -41.48 10.20
C LYS A 878 -16.00 -41.14 10.65
N GLU A 879 -16.86 -40.70 9.74
CA GLU A 879 -18.27 -40.40 10.05
C GLU A 879 -19.05 -41.67 10.40
N LYS A 880 -18.86 -42.74 9.62
CA LYS A 880 -19.46 -44.05 9.91
C LYS A 880 -19.01 -44.61 11.26
N VAL A 881 -17.72 -44.49 11.60
CA VAL A 881 -17.19 -44.90 12.92
C VAL A 881 -17.84 -44.11 14.07
N LYS A 882 -18.00 -42.79 13.93
CA LYS A 882 -18.66 -41.96 14.96
C LYS A 882 -20.09 -42.40 15.22
N ASN A 883 -20.83 -42.72 14.16
CA ASN A 883 -22.21 -43.20 14.29
C ASN A 883 -22.27 -44.56 15.00
N ILE A 884 -21.39 -45.49 14.63
CA ILE A 884 -21.27 -46.80 15.30
C ILE A 884 -20.93 -46.63 16.79
N ASP A 885 -19.97 -45.76 17.12
CA ASP A 885 -19.56 -45.46 18.49
C ASP A 885 -20.69 -44.87 19.35
N TRP A 886 -21.53 -44.03 18.74
CA TRP A 886 -22.69 -43.45 19.42
C TRP A 886 -23.70 -44.53 19.82
N PHE A 887 -24.07 -45.42 18.88
CA PHE A 887 -24.97 -46.54 19.18
C PHE A 887 -24.37 -47.49 20.22
N ALA A 888 -23.07 -47.77 20.15
CA ALA A 888 -22.38 -48.64 21.13
C ALA A 888 -22.44 -48.07 22.56
N LYS A 889 -22.27 -46.76 22.74
CA LYS A 889 -22.39 -46.09 24.05
C LYS A 889 -23.81 -46.13 24.61
N GLU A 890 -24.82 -45.88 23.76
CA GLU A 890 -26.23 -45.95 24.16
C GLU A 890 -26.62 -47.38 24.60
N ILE A 891 -26.12 -48.39 23.88
CA ILE A 891 -26.31 -49.80 24.22
C ILE A 891 -25.71 -50.13 25.59
N GLN A 892 -24.48 -49.66 25.85
CA GLN A 892 -23.79 -49.93 27.11
C GLN A 892 -24.45 -49.24 28.30
N ARG A 893 -24.99 -48.02 28.11
CA ARG A 893 -25.75 -47.30 29.12
C ARG A 893 -27.02 -48.05 29.55
N TYR A 894 -27.76 -48.60 28.59
CA TYR A 894 -28.97 -49.38 28.88
C TYR A 894 -28.66 -50.63 29.72
N ILE A 895 -27.57 -51.34 29.40
CA ILE A 895 -27.13 -52.55 30.11
C ILE A 895 -26.67 -52.22 31.54
N GLN A 896 -25.92 -51.12 31.73
CA GLN A 896 -25.45 -50.70 33.06
C GLN A 896 -26.58 -50.31 34.01
N GLU A 897 -27.68 -49.77 33.48
CA GLU A 897 -28.84 -49.34 34.26
C GLU A 897 -29.80 -50.50 34.63
N LYS A 898 -29.50 -51.75 34.26
CA LYS A 898 -30.28 -52.97 34.60
C LYS A 898 -31.78 -52.86 34.33
N LYS A 899 -32.15 -52.18 33.24
CA LYS A 899 -33.55 -51.85 32.92
C LYS A 899 -34.42 -53.08 32.61
N ASP A 900 -33.83 -54.17 32.14
CA ASP A 900 -34.55 -55.43 31.90
C ASP A 900 -34.99 -56.11 33.21
N GLU A 901 -34.12 -56.16 34.22
CA GLU A 901 -34.43 -56.71 35.56
C GLU A 901 -35.59 -55.93 36.22
N PHE A 902 -35.61 -54.60 36.05
CA PHE A 902 -36.66 -53.73 36.59
C PHE A 902 -38.01 -53.89 35.87
N LYS A 903 -37.98 -54.21 34.57
CA LYS A 903 -39.18 -54.46 33.78
C LYS A 903 -39.87 -55.76 34.19
N GLU A 904 -39.13 -56.87 34.31
CA GLU A 904 -39.70 -58.16 34.72
C GLU A 904 -40.36 -58.09 36.10
N GLN A 905 -39.75 -57.35 37.04
CA GLN A 905 -40.32 -57.13 38.37
C GLN A 905 -41.67 -56.41 38.32
N LYS A 906 -41.80 -55.36 37.49
CA LYS A 906 -43.05 -54.58 37.36
C LYS A 906 -44.15 -55.35 36.62
N GLU A 907 -43.80 -56.23 35.69
CA GLU A 907 -44.77 -57.09 34.99
C GLU A 907 -45.41 -58.12 35.93
N SER A 908 -44.63 -58.66 36.89
CA SER A 908 -45.17 -59.57 37.91
C SER A 908 -46.14 -58.86 38.86
N GLU A 909 -45.83 -57.65 39.32
CA GLU A 909 -46.71 -56.84 40.19
C GLU A 909 -48.04 -56.47 39.51
N LEU A 910 -48.00 -56.21 38.19
CA LEU A 910 -49.17 -55.92 37.38
C LEU A 910 -50.10 -57.14 37.26
N GLN A 911 -49.56 -58.34 37.03
CA GLN A 911 -50.35 -59.57 36.93
C GLN A 911 -51.11 -59.86 38.24
N GLU A 912 -50.46 -59.69 39.39
CA GLU A 912 -51.10 -59.88 40.70
C GLU A 912 -52.28 -58.91 40.89
N THR A 913 -52.11 -57.64 40.55
CA THR A 913 -53.17 -56.62 40.66
C THR A 913 -54.35 -56.89 39.71
N VAL A 914 -54.08 -57.42 38.50
CA VAL A 914 -55.13 -57.82 37.55
C VAL A 914 -55.97 -58.99 38.09
N THR A 915 -55.34 -59.98 38.74
CA THR A 915 -56.11 -61.09 39.34
C THR A 915 -57.02 -60.62 40.47
N GLN A 916 -56.56 -59.70 41.31
CA GLN A 916 -57.36 -59.10 42.38
C GLN A 916 -58.53 -58.27 41.84
N LEU A 917 -58.33 -57.53 40.73
CA LEU A 917 -59.39 -56.76 40.08
C LEU A 917 -60.52 -57.66 39.55
N ASN A 918 -60.18 -58.76 38.88
CA ASN A 918 -61.16 -59.67 38.28
C ASN A 918 -62.07 -60.32 39.34
N GLU A 919 -61.55 -60.61 40.54
CA GLU A 919 -62.33 -61.18 41.63
C GLU A 919 -63.36 -60.18 42.19
N VAL A 920 -62.97 -58.91 42.30
CA VAL A 920 -63.88 -57.83 42.74
C VAL A 920 -64.91 -57.49 41.66
N GLU A 921 -64.55 -57.56 40.38
CA GLU A 921 -65.50 -57.35 39.26
C GLU A 921 -66.58 -58.43 39.19
N LYS A 922 -66.25 -59.70 39.46
CA LYS A 922 -67.25 -60.79 39.59
C LYS A 922 -68.25 -60.53 40.73
N GLN A 923 -67.78 -59.99 41.86
CA GLN A 923 -68.66 -59.60 42.97
C GLN A 923 -69.59 -58.44 42.58
N ARG A 924 -69.07 -57.45 41.83
CA ARG A 924 -69.87 -56.34 41.28
C ARG A 924 -70.98 -56.84 40.36
N GLU A 925 -70.68 -57.73 39.42
CA GLU A 925 -71.65 -58.28 38.48
C GLU A 925 -72.76 -59.10 39.15
N LYS A 926 -72.46 -59.77 40.27
CA LYS A 926 -73.47 -60.49 41.05
C LYS A 926 -74.47 -59.52 41.70
N ILE A 927 -73.98 -58.45 42.33
CA ILE A 927 -74.85 -57.43 42.97
C ILE A 927 -75.68 -56.69 41.92
N GLN A 928 -75.12 -56.44 40.73
CA GLN A 928 -75.80 -55.74 39.64
C GLN A 928 -76.96 -56.56 39.04
N ARG A 929 -76.80 -57.88 38.92
CA ARG A 929 -77.88 -58.79 38.51
C ARG A 929 -79.06 -58.79 39.50
N ASP A 930 -78.77 -58.74 40.80
CA ASP A 930 -79.81 -58.67 41.83
C ASP A 930 -80.61 -57.35 41.72
N ILE A 931 -79.96 -56.23 41.41
CA ILE A 931 -80.62 -54.93 41.16
C ILE A 931 -81.52 -54.98 39.91
N GLU A 932 -81.05 -55.61 38.83
CA GLU A 932 -81.81 -55.73 37.57
C GLU A 932 -83.06 -56.62 37.72
N ALA A 933 -82.99 -57.68 38.52
CA ALA A 933 -84.15 -58.52 38.83
C ALA A 933 -85.24 -57.74 39.57
N PHE A 934 -84.87 -56.94 40.59
CA PHE A 934 -85.82 -56.09 41.31
C PHE A 934 -86.39 -54.94 40.45
N ARG A 935 -85.63 -54.42 39.47
CA ARG A 935 -86.11 -53.39 38.54
C ARG A 935 -87.12 -53.92 37.53
N LYS A 936 -86.95 -55.14 37.01
CA LYS A 936 -87.91 -55.77 36.08
C LYS A 936 -89.30 -55.95 36.69
N ASP A 937 -89.37 -56.29 37.98
CA ASP A 937 -90.62 -56.39 38.75
C ASP A 937 -91.34 -55.04 38.91
N ILE A 938 -90.60 -53.93 38.99
CA ILE A 938 -91.14 -52.58 39.07
C ILE A 938 -91.71 -52.12 37.72
N ASP A 939 -91.09 -52.53 36.61
CA ASP A 939 -91.50 -52.10 35.27
C ASP A 939 -92.81 -52.78 34.78
N THR A 940 -93.16 -53.98 35.26
CA THR A 940 -94.44 -54.64 34.97
C THR A 940 -95.67 -53.95 35.57
N GLN A 941 -95.50 -53.11 36.59
CA GLN A 941 -96.59 -52.36 37.23
C GLN A 941 -96.90 -51.01 36.52
N LYS A 942 -96.01 -50.50 35.67
CA LYS A 942 -96.12 -49.17 35.04
C LYS A 942 -97.07 -49.08 33.83
N LEU A 943 -97.65 -50.18 33.34
CA LEU A 943 -98.51 -50.18 32.15
C LEU A 943 -99.94 -49.70 32.42
N GLU A 944 -100.43 -49.79 33.66
CA GLU A 944 -101.73 -49.23 34.09
C GLU A 944 -101.65 -47.73 34.41
N GLU A 945 -100.44 -47.20 34.69
CA GLU A 945 -100.17 -45.75 34.83
C GLU A 945 -100.42 -45.00 33.51
N ARG A 946 -100.36 -45.72 32.38
CA ARG A 946 -100.36 -45.16 31.02
C ARG A 946 -101.76 -44.82 30.45
N TRP A 947 -102.82 -45.08 31.20
CA TRP A 947 -104.18 -44.64 30.84
C TRP A 947 -104.60 -43.38 31.61
N LEU A 948 -104.05 -43.16 32.81
CA LEU A 948 -103.97 -41.83 33.45
C LEU A 948 -103.19 -40.83 32.56
N GLN A 949 -102.52 -41.36 31.53
CA GLN A 949 -101.55 -40.72 30.68
C GLN A 949 -102.06 -40.22 29.33
N ASP A 950 -103.35 -40.22 29.04
CA ASP A 950 -103.86 -39.36 27.95
C ASP A 950 -104.38 -37.99 28.43
N ASN A 951 -104.44 -37.77 29.75
CA ASN A 951 -104.12 -36.45 30.32
C ASN A 951 -102.65 -36.04 30.01
N LEU A 952 -101.77 -36.99 29.66
CA LEU A 952 -100.46 -36.69 29.09
C LEU A 952 -100.46 -36.35 27.58
N THR A 953 -101.59 -36.17 26.90
CA THR A 953 -101.55 -35.72 25.49
C THR A 953 -101.15 -34.24 25.35
N LEU A 954 -101.35 -33.44 26.40
CA LEU A 954 -100.65 -32.16 26.59
C LEU A 954 -99.12 -32.32 26.51
N ARG A 955 -98.60 -33.49 26.92
CA ARG A 955 -97.18 -33.79 26.93
C ARG A 955 -96.61 -34.18 25.56
N LYS A 956 -97.40 -34.33 24.48
CA LYS A 956 -96.89 -34.60 23.11
C LYS A 956 -96.44 -33.35 22.34
N ARG A 957 -97.10 -32.20 22.54
CA ARG A 957 -96.70 -30.92 21.91
C ARG A 957 -95.42 -30.30 22.50
N VAL A 958 -94.98 -30.80 23.66
CA VAL A 958 -93.67 -30.53 24.27
C VAL A 958 -92.51 -31.28 23.59
N GLU A 959 -92.79 -32.38 22.88
CA GLU A 959 -91.76 -33.23 22.27
C GLU A 959 -91.15 -32.61 20.98
N GLU A 960 -91.92 -31.82 20.22
CA GLU A 960 -91.41 -31.10 19.03
C GLU A 960 -90.51 -29.91 19.40
N LEU A 961 -90.76 -29.28 20.55
CA LEU A 961 -89.91 -28.24 21.12
C LEU A 961 -88.51 -28.79 21.48
N ARG A 962 -88.44 -30.06 21.93
CA ARG A 962 -87.18 -30.80 22.20
C ARG A 962 -86.32 -31.01 20.95
N GLY A 963 -86.90 -31.14 19.77
CA GLY A 963 -86.15 -31.38 18.52
C GLY A 963 -85.36 -30.17 18.02
N VAL A 964 -85.90 -28.96 18.21
CA VAL A 964 -85.20 -27.69 17.93
C VAL A 964 -84.15 -27.41 19.02
N GLU A 965 -84.41 -27.79 20.27
CA GLU A 965 -83.48 -27.71 21.40
C GLU A 965 -82.23 -28.62 21.20
N ALA A 966 -82.40 -29.82 20.63
CA ALA A 966 -81.31 -30.77 20.39
C ALA A 966 -80.30 -30.30 19.31
N LYS A 967 -80.77 -29.70 18.20
CA LYS A 967 -79.88 -29.11 17.17
C LYS A 967 -79.11 -27.89 17.68
N ARG A 968 -79.70 -27.13 18.60
CA ARG A 968 -79.02 -26.02 19.30
C ARG A 968 -77.92 -26.55 20.22
N GLN A 969 -78.17 -27.64 20.95
CA GLN A 969 -77.17 -28.30 21.81
C GLN A 969 -75.98 -28.88 21.03
N ASP A 970 -76.21 -29.43 19.84
CA ASP A 970 -75.15 -29.99 18.97
C ASP A 970 -74.20 -28.90 18.42
N LEU A 971 -74.75 -27.76 17.97
CA LEU A 971 -73.95 -26.60 17.54
C LEU A 971 -73.23 -25.91 18.72
N LEU A 972 -73.82 -25.91 19.93
CA LEU A 972 -73.15 -25.44 21.16
C LEU A 972 -71.99 -26.34 21.59
N GLN A 973 -72.10 -27.66 21.36
CA GLN A 973 -71.02 -28.62 21.62
C GLN A 973 -69.84 -28.42 20.64
N GLN A 974 -70.11 -28.13 19.36
CA GLN A 974 -69.08 -27.82 18.35
C GLN A 974 -68.31 -26.51 18.63
N ILE A 975 -68.97 -25.45 19.15
CA ILE A 975 -68.27 -24.22 19.57
C ILE A 975 -67.42 -24.47 20.84
N GLY A 976 -67.89 -25.33 21.75
CA GLY A 976 -67.18 -25.70 22.98
C GLY A 976 -65.85 -26.43 22.73
N GLU A 977 -65.76 -27.21 21.65
CA GLU A 977 -64.55 -27.93 21.25
C GLU A 977 -63.49 -27.05 20.56
N MET A 978 -63.87 -25.88 20.00
CA MET A 978 -62.99 -25.02 19.18
C MET A 978 -62.09 -24.04 19.95
N GLN A 979 -62.02 -24.10 21.28
CA GLN A 979 -61.05 -23.38 22.13
C GLN A 979 -60.83 -21.89 21.77
N VAL A 980 -61.91 -21.15 21.52
CA VAL A 980 -61.91 -19.77 20.96
C VAL A 980 -61.03 -18.77 21.73
N MET A 981 -60.99 -18.85 23.06
CA MET A 981 -60.15 -17.97 23.87
C MET A 981 -58.65 -18.28 23.76
N GLN A 982 -58.29 -19.54 23.52
CA GLN A 982 -56.89 -19.93 23.31
C GLN A 982 -56.41 -19.44 21.94
N LEU A 983 -57.23 -19.54 20.90
CA LEU A 983 -56.93 -19.01 19.57
C LEU A 983 -56.80 -17.47 19.55
N LYS A 984 -57.65 -16.74 20.30
CA LYS A 984 -57.52 -15.27 20.43
C LYS A 984 -56.25 -14.85 21.17
N ASN A 985 -55.86 -15.59 22.21
CA ASN A 985 -54.62 -15.34 22.93
C ASN A 985 -53.39 -15.70 22.09
N GLU A 986 -53.42 -16.80 21.35
CA GLU A 986 -52.36 -17.20 20.40
C GLU A 986 -52.19 -16.13 19.31
N ARG A 987 -53.29 -15.63 18.72
CA ARG A 987 -53.28 -14.53 17.73
C ARG A 987 -52.58 -13.29 18.27
N ARG A 988 -52.93 -12.84 19.48
CA ARG A 988 -52.32 -11.65 20.10
C ARG A 988 -50.82 -11.84 20.35
N GLN A 989 -50.41 -13.01 20.84
CA GLN A 989 -48.99 -13.31 21.07
C GLN A 989 -48.19 -13.40 19.78
N LEU A 990 -48.80 -13.92 18.70
CA LEU A 990 -48.18 -13.96 17.37
C LEU A 990 -48.06 -12.57 16.78
N ASP A 991 -49.10 -11.71 16.86
CA ASP A 991 -49.05 -10.31 16.41
C ASP A 991 -47.95 -9.52 17.14
N GLU A 992 -47.86 -9.64 18.47
CA GLU A 992 -46.82 -8.95 19.27
C GLU A 992 -45.39 -9.40 18.88
N LYS A 993 -45.18 -10.70 18.60
CA LYS A 993 -43.89 -11.22 18.12
C LYS A 993 -43.58 -10.78 16.69
N LEU A 994 -44.59 -10.71 15.85
CA LEU A 994 -44.46 -10.35 14.44
C LEU A 994 -44.11 -8.87 14.28
N GLU A 995 -44.72 -8.01 15.09
CA GLU A 995 -44.38 -6.58 15.14
C GLU A 995 -42.94 -6.37 15.62
N GLN A 996 -42.50 -7.08 16.68
CA GLN A 996 -41.11 -7.04 17.14
C GLN A 996 -40.11 -7.47 16.05
N LEU A 997 -40.43 -8.51 15.27
CA LEU A 997 -39.57 -8.95 14.16
C LEU A 997 -39.56 -7.94 13.00
N LYS A 998 -40.69 -7.30 12.69
CA LYS A 998 -40.79 -6.24 11.67
C LYS A 998 -40.02 -4.98 12.06
N ASP A 999 -40.04 -4.59 13.33
CA ASP A 999 -39.23 -3.50 13.86
C ASP A 999 -37.73 -3.81 13.78
N ASN A 1000 -37.33 -5.01 14.20
CA ASN A 1000 -35.94 -5.47 14.11
C ASN A 1000 -35.44 -5.55 12.67
N ARG A 1001 -36.28 -6.00 11.73
CA ARG A 1001 -35.98 -5.98 10.28
C ARG A 1001 -35.75 -4.56 9.79
N SER A 1002 -36.61 -3.62 10.18
CA SER A 1002 -36.52 -2.22 9.76
C SER A 1002 -35.25 -1.54 10.29
N LEU A 1003 -34.90 -1.79 11.55
CA LEU A 1003 -33.63 -1.32 12.15
C LEU A 1003 -32.40 -1.90 11.45
N ALA A 1004 -32.41 -3.21 11.16
CA ALA A 1004 -31.31 -3.87 10.45
C ALA A 1004 -31.18 -3.35 9.01
N HIS A 1005 -32.28 -3.13 8.31
CA HIS A 1005 -32.27 -2.54 6.96
C HIS A 1005 -31.77 -1.08 6.97
N GLY A 1006 -32.11 -0.30 8.00
CA GLY A 1006 -31.56 1.05 8.18
C GLY A 1006 -30.03 1.05 8.32
N ARG A 1007 -29.47 0.10 9.07
CA ARG A 1007 -28.01 -0.08 9.21
C ARG A 1007 -27.35 -0.49 7.88
N GLN A 1008 -27.98 -1.37 7.11
CA GLN A 1008 -27.47 -1.77 5.79
C GLN A 1008 -27.27 -0.56 4.86
N LYS A 1009 -28.25 0.35 4.81
CA LYS A 1009 -28.14 1.59 4.01
C LYS A 1009 -26.94 2.44 4.47
N GLY A 1010 -26.76 2.60 5.78
CA GLY A 1010 -25.61 3.32 6.33
C GLY A 1010 -24.27 2.68 5.92
N PHE A 1011 -24.17 1.35 5.98
CA PHE A 1011 -22.97 0.64 5.51
C PHE A 1011 -22.75 0.79 4.00
N GLU A 1012 -23.81 0.71 3.18
CA GLU A 1012 -23.74 0.88 1.73
C GLU A 1012 -23.25 2.28 1.33
N GLU A 1013 -23.72 3.33 2.01
CA GLU A 1013 -23.25 4.70 1.81
C GLU A 1013 -21.77 4.88 2.18
N GLU A 1014 -21.33 4.31 3.30
CA GLU A 1014 -19.91 4.34 3.70
C GLU A 1014 -19.00 3.56 2.73
N ILE A 1015 -19.45 2.39 2.25
CA ILE A 1015 -18.77 1.61 1.22
C ILE A 1015 -18.62 2.42 -0.06
N LEU A 1016 -19.69 3.11 -0.49
CA LEU A 1016 -19.66 3.96 -1.67
C LEU A 1016 -18.66 5.12 -1.50
N ARG A 1017 -18.64 5.75 -0.32
CA ARG A 1017 -17.69 6.82 0.03
C ARG A 1017 -16.25 6.32 -0.04
N PHE A 1018 -15.91 5.21 0.60
CA PHE A 1018 -14.56 4.64 0.58
C PHE A 1018 -14.13 4.19 -0.81
N ARG A 1019 -15.03 3.60 -1.61
CA ARG A 1019 -14.75 3.27 -3.02
C ARG A 1019 -14.50 4.52 -3.87
N LYS A 1020 -15.16 5.63 -3.58
CA LYS A 1020 -14.92 6.91 -4.28
C LYS A 1020 -13.56 7.50 -3.87
N GLU A 1021 -13.24 7.49 -2.58
CA GLU A 1021 -11.95 7.94 -2.07
C GLU A 1021 -10.79 7.12 -2.68
N LEU A 1022 -10.90 5.78 -2.73
CA LEU A 1022 -9.90 4.92 -3.37
C LEU A 1022 -9.72 5.15 -4.88
N LYS A 1023 -10.70 5.76 -5.56
CA LYS A 1023 -10.61 6.12 -6.98
C LYS A 1023 -9.91 7.45 -7.23
N GLU A 1024 -9.63 8.23 -6.19
CA GLU A 1024 -8.86 9.46 -6.33
C GLU A 1024 -7.45 9.17 -6.87
N GLN A 1025 -6.95 10.06 -7.73
CA GLN A 1025 -5.63 9.96 -8.39
C GLN A 1025 -4.46 9.68 -7.43
N GLN A 1026 -4.57 10.16 -6.19
CA GLN A 1026 -3.55 10.00 -5.16
C GLN A 1026 -3.52 8.61 -4.50
N TYR A 1027 -4.65 7.88 -4.49
CA TYR A 1027 -4.77 6.58 -3.80
C TYR A 1027 -4.89 5.40 -4.76
N LYS A 1028 -5.45 5.62 -5.97
CA LYS A 1028 -5.71 4.57 -6.96
C LYS A 1028 -4.45 3.72 -7.27
N ASP A 1029 -3.34 4.39 -7.55
CA ASP A 1029 -2.07 3.77 -7.95
C ASP A 1029 -0.97 4.01 -6.91
N ALA A 1030 -1.32 4.35 -5.67
CA ALA A 1030 -0.36 4.78 -4.64
C ALA A 1030 0.73 3.73 -4.36
N GLU A 1031 0.36 2.46 -4.38
CA GLU A 1031 1.27 1.36 -4.09
C GLU A 1031 2.26 1.09 -5.24
N GLU A 1032 1.81 1.22 -6.49
CA GLU A 1032 2.64 1.08 -7.68
C GLU A 1032 3.61 2.26 -7.79
N LYS A 1033 3.11 3.50 -7.66
CA LYS A 1033 3.94 4.72 -7.66
C LYS A 1033 4.99 4.69 -6.54
N PHE A 1034 4.62 4.26 -5.33
CA PHE A 1034 5.59 4.10 -4.23
C PHE A 1034 6.66 3.06 -4.55
N ARG A 1035 6.28 1.92 -5.15
CA ARG A 1035 7.21 0.86 -5.53
C ARG A 1035 8.17 1.30 -6.64
N GLU A 1036 7.67 1.93 -7.70
CA GLU A 1036 8.47 2.47 -8.79
C GLU A 1036 9.47 3.52 -8.30
N MET A 1037 9.03 4.43 -7.44
CA MET A 1037 9.91 5.44 -6.85
C MET A 1037 10.99 4.81 -5.97
N MET A 1038 10.66 3.79 -5.17
CA MET A 1038 11.64 3.06 -4.37
C MET A 1038 12.69 2.36 -5.25
N ILE A 1039 12.26 1.72 -6.33
CA ILE A 1039 13.16 1.08 -7.30
C ILE A 1039 14.07 2.15 -7.92
N THR A 1040 13.53 3.28 -8.37
CA THR A 1040 14.27 4.37 -8.98
C THR A 1040 15.32 4.95 -8.04
N ILE A 1041 14.98 5.19 -6.77
CA ILE A 1041 15.93 5.65 -5.75
C ILE A 1041 17.04 4.62 -5.59
N ARG A 1042 16.68 3.35 -5.42
CA ARG A 1042 17.66 2.31 -5.12
C ARG A 1042 18.62 2.05 -6.29
N THR A 1043 18.13 2.01 -7.51
CA THR A 1043 18.96 1.84 -8.71
C THR A 1043 19.87 3.05 -8.93
N THR A 1044 19.37 4.27 -8.71
CA THR A 1044 20.17 5.49 -8.82
C THR A 1044 21.26 5.59 -7.73
N GLU A 1045 20.95 5.17 -6.51
CA GLU A 1045 21.95 5.04 -5.43
C GLU A 1045 23.08 4.07 -5.79
N LEU A 1046 22.74 2.92 -6.38
CA LEU A 1046 23.74 1.93 -6.82
C LEU A 1046 24.60 2.51 -7.96
N ALA A 1047 23.98 3.12 -8.95
CA ALA A 1047 24.71 3.79 -10.04
C ALA A 1047 25.66 4.88 -9.53
N ASN A 1048 25.27 5.65 -8.50
CA ASN A 1048 26.14 6.63 -7.86
C ASN A 1048 27.36 6.01 -7.18
N ARG A 1049 27.21 4.83 -6.57
CA ARG A 1049 28.35 4.10 -5.97
C ARG A 1049 29.29 3.60 -7.06
N ASP A 1050 28.77 3.07 -8.16
CA ASP A 1050 29.59 2.60 -9.27
C ASP A 1050 30.37 3.75 -9.91
N LEU A 1051 29.73 4.91 -10.12
CA LEU A 1051 30.40 6.13 -10.60
C LEU A 1051 31.53 6.58 -9.64
N ASP A 1052 31.36 6.43 -8.33
CA ASP A 1052 32.39 6.73 -7.34
C ASP A 1052 33.58 5.76 -7.41
N ILE A 1053 33.30 4.46 -7.60
CA ILE A 1053 34.33 3.44 -7.81
C ILE A 1053 35.12 3.73 -9.09
N TYR A 1054 34.44 4.02 -10.21
CA TYR A 1054 35.10 4.37 -11.47
C TYR A 1054 35.93 5.64 -11.36
N TYR A 1055 35.42 6.66 -10.67
CA TYR A 1055 36.18 7.89 -10.41
C TYR A 1055 37.47 7.58 -9.65
N LYS A 1056 37.39 6.84 -8.54
CA LYS A 1056 38.57 6.48 -7.72
C LYS A 1056 39.57 5.62 -8.48
N ALA A 1057 39.09 4.63 -9.24
CA ALA A 1057 39.96 3.75 -10.03
C ALA A 1057 40.69 4.53 -11.14
N LEU A 1058 39.99 5.41 -11.86
CA LEU A 1058 40.58 6.23 -12.90
C LEU A 1058 41.57 7.27 -12.33
N ASP A 1059 41.23 7.93 -11.23
CA ASP A 1059 42.12 8.87 -10.54
C ASP A 1059 43.41 8.16 -10.09
N GLN A 1060 43.30 7.01 -9.45
CA GLN A 1060 44.45 6.20 -9.03
C GLN A 1060 45.32 5.74 -10.21
N ALA A 1061 44.70 5.36 -11.34
CA ALA A 1061 45.44 4.97 -12.55
C ALA A 1061 46.23 6.15 -13.13
N ILE A 1062 45.63 7.35 -13.19
CA ILE A 1062 46.32 8.58 -13.62
C ILE A 1062 47.48 8.90 -12.67
N MET A 1063 47.27 8.80 -11.36
CA MET A 1063 48.33 9.04 -10.36
C MET A 1063 49.51 8.08 -10.54
N LYS A 1064 49.23 6.78 -10.71
CA LYS A 1064 50.26 5.76 -10.90
C LYS A 1064 51.03 5.98 -12.21
N PHE A 1065 50.33 6.31 -13.30
CA PHE A 1065 50.95 6.62 -14.59
C PHE A 1065 51.87 7.83 -14.51
N HIS A 1066 51.39 8.92 -13.88
CA HIS A 1066 52.16 10.16 -13.71
C HIS A 1066 53.43 9.94 -12.88
N SER A 1067 53.30 9.29 -11.71
CA SER A 1067 54.43 8.98 -10.83
C SER A 1067 55.48 8.10 -11.52
N MET A 1068 55.04 7.05 -12.22
CA MET A 1068 55.92 6.14 -12.95
C MET A 1068 56.68 6.86 -14.06
N LYS A 1069 56.01 7.69 -14.86
CA LYS A 1069 56.65 8.45 -15.95
C LYS A 1069 57.58 9.54 -15.43
N MET A 1070 57.25 10.20 -14.32
CA MET A 1070 58.14 11.20 -13.72
C MET A 1070 59.43 10.56 -13.17
N GLN A 1071 59.34 9.37 -12.59
CA GLN A 1071 60.52 8.61 -12.17
C GLN A 1071 61.42 8.23 -13.36
N GLU A 1072 60.83 7.81 -14.48
CA GLU A 1072 61.54 7.50 -15.73
C GLU A 1072 62.28 8.74 -16.28
N ILE A 1073 61.57 9.87 -16.39
CA ILE A 1073 62.13 11.15 -16.86
C ILE A 1073 63.30 11.60 -15.96
N ASN A 1074 63.10 11.59 -14.64
CA ASN A 1074 64.13 12.04 -13.71
C ASN A 1074 65.36 11.14 -13.71
N LYS A 1075 65.20 9.83 -13.93
CA LYS A 1075 66.34 8.94 -14.09
C LYS A 1075 67.21 9.37 -15.28
N ILE A 1076 66.58 9.59 -16.43
CA ILE A 1076 67.28 10.03 -17.65
C ILE A 1076 67.92 11.40 -17.47
N ILE A 1077 67.22 12.36 -16.85
CA ILE A 1077 67.76 13.69 -16.57
C ILE A 1077 69.03 13.60 -15.72
N ARG A 1078 69.01 12.79 -14.65
CA ARG A 1078 70.18 12.62 -13.77
C ARG A 1078 71.37 12.04 -14.53
N ASP A 1079 71.13 11.01 -15.34
CA ASP A 1079 72.17 10.33 -16.12
C ASP A 1079 72.77 11.28 -17.16
N LEU A 1080 71.93 12.02 -17.90
CA LEU A 1080 72.36 13.00 -18.90
C LEU A 1080 73.10 14.19 -18.27
N TRP A 1081 72.61 14.72 -17.15
CA TRP A 1081 73.26 15.84 -16.45
C TRP A 1081 74.67 15.48 -15.98
N ARG A 1082 74.84 14.31 -15.37
CA ARG A 1082 76.15 13.83 -14.89
C ARG A 1082 77.14 13.58 -16.02
N SER A 1083 76.67 13.20 -17.21
CA SER A 1083 77.53 12.99 -18.38
C SER A 1083 77.92 14.30 -19.06
N THR A 1084 77.04 15.31 -19.07
CA THR A 1084 77.20 16.56 -19.83
C THR A 1084 77.79 17.73 -19.05
N TYR A 1085 77.40 17.93 -17.79
CA TYR A 1085 77.80 19.09 -17.02
C TYR A 1085 79.14 18.86 -16.31
N ARG A 1086 80.12 19.76 -16.53
CA ARG A 1086 81.46 19.63 -15.94
C ARG A 1086 81.70 20.49 -14.69
N GLY A 1087 80.75 21.32 -14.31
CA GLY A 1087 80.84 22.12 -13.09
C GLY A 1087 80.69 21.29 -11.81
N GLN A 1088 81.46 21.63 -10.76
CA GLN A 1088 81.41 20.95 -9.45
C GLN A 1088 80.30 21.47 -8.52
N ASP A 1089 79.52 22.46 -8.97
CA ASP A 1089 78.53 23.17 -8.18
C ASP A 1089 77.14 22.51 -8.15
N ILE A 1090 76.82 21.61 -9.07
CA ILE A 1090 75.53 20.89 -9.17
C ILE A 1090 75.78 19.41 -9.51
N GLU A 1091 75.36 18.48 -8.64
CA GLU A 1091 75.54 17.04 -8.86
C GLU A 1091 74.56 16.48 -9.89
N TYR A 1092 73.29 16.85 -9.75
CA TYR A 1092 72.24 16.52 -10.70
C TYR A 1092 71.06 17.47 -10.57
N ILE A 1093 70.21 17.46 -11.57
CA ILE A 1093 68.92 18.17 -11.57
C ILE A 1093 67.79 17.16 -11.64
N GLU A 1094 66.62 17.51 -11.12
CA GLU A 1094 65.41 16.68 -11.21
C GLU A 1094 64.15 17.54 -11.20
N ILE A 1095 63.08 17.00 -11.74
CA ILE A 1095 61.74 17.59 -11.73
C ILE A 1095 60.98 17.03 -10.53
N ARG A 1096 60.57 17.90 -9.61
CA ARG A 1096 59.68 17.56 -8.50
C ARG A 1096 58.24 17.88 -8.86
N SER A 1097 57.37 16.91 -8.65
CA SER A 1097 55.91 17.04 -8.78
C SER A 1097 55.27 16.92 -7.40
N ASP A 1098 54.97 18.06 -6.78
CA ASP A 1098 54.31 18.11 -5.49
C ASP A 1098 52.79 18.03 -5.70
N ALA A 1099 52.11 17.08 -5.05
CA ALA A 1099 50.66 16.93 -5.09
C ALA A 1099 50.04 17.49 -3.80
N ASP A 1100 48.92 18.20 -3.90
CA ASP A 1100 48.17 18.66 -2.72
C ASP A 1100 47.59 17.47 -1.94
N GLU A 1101 48.27 17.02 -0.88
CA GLU A 1101 47.85 15.88 -0.04
C GLU A 1101 46.54 16.13 0.71
N ASN A 1102 46.18 17.41 0.94
CA ASN A 1102 45.00 17.83 1.71
C ASN A 1102 43.66 17.74 0.96
N VAL A 1103 43.63 17.19 -0.26
CA VAL A 1103 42.40 17.08 -1.04
C VAL A 1103 41.88 15.64 -1.02
N THR A 1104 40.84 15.41 -0.23
CA THR A 1104 40.06 14.17 -0.22
C THR A 1104 39.46 13.93 -1.60
N ALA A 1105 39.56 12.68 -2.10
CA ALA A 1105 39.25 12.25 -3.47
C ALA A 1105 37.77 12.40 -3.92
N GLY A 1106 36.95 13.21 -3.22
CA GLY A 1106 35.52 13.39 -3.52
C GLY A 1106 35.10 14.80 -3.95
N ASP A 1107 35.80 15.87 -3.52
CA ASP A 1107 35.23 17.22 -3.52
C ASP A 1107 36.03 18.31 -4.24
N LYS A 1108 37.33 18.13 -4.51
CA LYS A 1108 38.11 19.08 -5.32
C LYS A 1108 39.10 18.36 -6.23
N ARG A 1109 39.43 19.01 -7.34
CA ARG A 1109 40.48 18.58 -8.28
C ARG A 1109 41.82 18.65 -7.55
N ARG A 1110 42.56 17.54 -7.51
CA ARG A 1110 43.96 17.52 -7.05
C ARG A 1110 44.83 18.28 -8.05
N ASN A 1111 45.66 19.18 -7.55
CA ASN A 1111 46.56 19.99 -8.37
C ASN A 1111 48.00 19.51 -8.18
N TYR A 1112 48.67 19.24 -9.29
CA TYR A 1112 50.12 19.06 -9.34
C TYR A 1112 50.81 20.41 -9.52
N ASN A 1113 51.89 20.63 -8.78
CA ASN A 1113 52.82 21.73 -8.98
C ASN A 1113 54.18 21.14 -9.36
N TYR A 1114 54.73 21.61 -10.49
CA TYR A 1114 56.02 21.17 -11.00
C TYR A 1114 57.09 22.22 -10.74
N ARG A 1115 58.28 21.78 -10.33
CA ARG A 1115 59.47 22.62 -10.21
C ARG A 1115 60.73 21.83 -10.53
N VAL A 1116 61.72 22.49 -11.11
CA VAL A 1116 63.03 21.89 -11.37
C VAL A 1116 63.96 22.24 -10.22
N VAL A 1117 64.55 21.23 -9.60
CA VAL A 1117 65.47 21.40 -8.48
C VAL A 1117 66.86 20.91 -8.86
N MET A 1118 67.87 21.64 -8.42
CA MET A 1118 69.27 21.22 -8.45
C MET A 1118 69.65 20.65 -7.10
N VAL A 1119 70.47 19.62 -7.09
CA VAL A 1119 70.96 18.98 -5.88
C VAL A 1119 72.46 19.22 -5.77
N LYS A 1120 72.86 19.76 -4.61
CA LYS A 1120 74.26 20.02 -4.25
C LYS A 1120 74.50 19.40 -2.88
N GLY A 1121 75.27 18.32 -2.80
CA GLY A 1121 75.29 17.45 -1.62
C GLY A 1121 73.89 16.87 -1.36
N ASP A 1122 73.47 16.82 -0.10
CA ASP A 1122 72.14 16.31 0.30
C ASP A 1122 71.00 17.34 0.24
N THR A 1123 71.25 18.57 -0.26
CA THR A 1123 70.25 19.64 -0.25
C THR A 1123 69.63 19.90 -1.63
N PRO A 1124 68.32 19.67 -1.82
CA PRO A 1124 67.61 20.07 -3.03
C PRO A 1124 67.22 21.55 -2.99
N LEU A 1125 67.61 22.30 -4.03
CA LEU A 1125 67.35 23.73 -4.18
C LEU A 1125 66.57 23.98 -5.48
N ASP A 1126 65.58 24.87 -5.47
CA ASP A 1126 64.90 25.30 -6.69
C ASP A 1126 65.90 25.99 -7.64
N MET A 1127 65.96 25.54 -8.90
CA MET A 1127 66.86 26.13 -9.89
C MET A 1127 66.38 27.51 -10.34
N ARG A 1128 65.07 27.76 -10.29
CA ARG A 1128 64.50 28.97 -10.87
C ARG A 1128 65.04 30.22 -10.17
N GLY A 1129 65.67 31.11 -10.96
CA GLY A 1129 66.26 32.35 -10.47
C GLY A 1129 67.61 32.16 -9.76
N ARG A 1130 68.20 30.95 -9.79
CA ARG A 1130 69.47 30.60 -9.13
C ARG A 1130 70.47 29.91 -10.07
N TYR A 1131 70.31 30.08 -11.38
CA TYR A 1131 71.14 29.49 -12.43
C TYR A 1131 71.95 30.54 -13.20
N SER A 1132 73.06 30.13 -13.83
CA SER A 1132 73.74 30.90 -14.87
C SER A 1132 73.03 30.78 -16.23
N ALA A 1133 73.39 31.64 -17.19
CA ALA A 1133 72.84 31.59 -18.54
C ALA A 1133 73.12 30.24 -19.24
N GLY A 1134 74.34 29.70 -19.09
CA GLY A 1134 74.71 28.39 -19.64
C GLY A 1134 74.01 27.22 -18.95
N GLN A 1135 73.90 27.23 -17.62
CA GLN A 1135 73.17 26.21 -16.85
C GLN A 1135 71.70 26.14 -17.25
N LYS A 1136 71.08 27.28 -17.51
CA LYS A 1136 69.69 27.38 -17.97
C LYS A 1136 69.48 26.65 -19.30
N VAL A 1137 70.35 26.91 -20.28
CA VAL A 1137 70.27 26.33 -21.62
C VAL A 1137 70.53 24.83 -21.54
N LEU A 1138 71.58 24.42 -20.83
CA LEU A 1138 71.93 23.01 -20.66
C LEU A 1138 70.83 22.20 -19.94
N ALA A 1139 70.28 22.72 -18.84
CA ALA A 1139 69.20 22.06 -18.10
C ALA A 1139 67.95 21.90 -18.98
N SER A 1140 67.60 22.93 -19.75
CA SER A 1140 66.45 22.90 -20.64
C SER A 1140 66.65 21.90 -21.78
N LEU A 1141 67.86 21.80 -22.32
CA LEU A 1141 68.24 20.83 -23.35
C LEU A 1141 68.15 19.38 -22.84
N ILE A 1142 68.68 19.12 -21.65
CA ILE A 1142 68.66 17.80 -21.02
C ILE A 1142 67.23 17.36 -20.70
N ILE A 1143 66.41 18.26 -20.15
CA ILE A 1143 65.00 17.96 -19.87
C ILE A 1143 64.26 17.63 -21.18
N ARG A 1144 64.51 18.36 -22.27
CA ARG A 1144 63.94 18.06 -23.58
C ARG A 1144 64.39 16.70 -24.11
N LEU A 1145 65.67 16.35 -23.98
CA LEU A 1145 66.20 15.04 -24.36
C LEU A 1145 65.52 13.91 -23.58
N ALA A 1146 65.37 14.07 -22.27
CA ALA A 1146 64.70 13.09 -21.41
C ALA A 1146 63.20 12.93 -21.74
N LEU A 1147 62.52 14.04 -22.06
CA LEU A 1147 61.12 14.01 -22.49
C LEU A 1147 60.98 13.35 -23.86
N ALA A 1148 61.89 13.61 -24.80
CA ALA A 1148 61.91 12.96 -26.10
C ALA A 1148 62.09 11.46 -25.97
N GLU A 1149 62.99 11.02 -25.08
CA GLU A 1149 63.20 9.60 -24.78
C GLU A 1149 61.95 8.92 -24.21
N THR A 1150 61.28 9.59 -23.27
CA THR A 1150 60.15 9.00 -22.55
C THR A 1150 58.86 8.95 -23.39
N PHE A 1151 58.63 9.98 -24.22
CA PHE A 1151 57.35 10.16 -24.95
C PHE A 1151 57.44 9.93 -26.46
N CYS A 1152 58.63 9.86 -27.06
CA CYS A 1152 58.80 9.70 -28.51
C CYS A 1152 59.28 8.29 -28.92
N LEU A 1153 58.83 7.24 -28.22
CA LEU A 1153 59.22 5.84 -28.49
C LEU A 1153 59.01 5.41 -29.96
N ASN A 1154 57.96 5.92 -30.61
CA ASN A 1154 57.60 5.59 -31.99
C ASN A 1154 58.07 6.65 -33.03
N CYS A 1155 58.56 7.80 -32.58
CA CYS A 1155 59.01 8.91 -33.42
C CYS A 1155 60.42 9.34 -33.01
N GLY A 1156 61.44 8.70 -33.57
CA GLY A 1156 62.84 8.92 -33.19
C GLY A 1156 63.45 10.24 -33.67
N ILE A 1157 62.65 11.26 -34.02
CA ILE A 1157 63.14 12.54 -34.53
C ILE A 1157 63.32 13.52 -33.37
N LEU A 1158 64.46 14.23 -33.32
CA LEU A 1158 64.70 15.33 -32.41
C LEU A 1158 65.43 16.48 -33.12
N ALA A 1159 64.93 17.71 -32.99
CA ALA A 1159 65.58 18.90 -33.53
C ALA A 1159 66.15 19.79 -32.41
N LEU A 1160 67.44 20.08 -32.50
CA LEU A 1160 68.18 20.97 -31.62
C LEU A 1160 68.58 22.22 -32.40
N ASP A 1161 67.91 23.33 -32.12
CA ASP A 1161 68.15 24.62 -32.76
C ASP A 1161 69.06 25.46 -31.86
N GLU A 1162 70.29 25.69 -32.33
CA GLU A 1162 71.40 26.37 -31.66
C GLU A 1162 71.70 25.89 -30.22
N PRO A 1163 72.07 24.61 -30.03
CA PRO A 1163 72.24 24.02 -28.70
C PRO A 1163 73.44 24.57 -27.91
N THR A 1164 74.38 25.26 -28.56
CA THR A 1164 75.59 25.83 -27.93
C THR A 1164 75.41 27.25 -27.39
N THR A 1165 74.20 27.83 -27.53
CA THR A 1165 73.91 29.20 -27.08
C THR A 1165 74.30 29.40 -25.61
N ASN A 1166 75.19 30.37 -25.33
CA ASN A 1166 75.67 30.73 -23.98
C ASN A 1166 76.37 29.59 -23.19
N LEU A 1167 76.85 28.53 -23.87
CA LEU A 1167 77.71 27.51 -23.26
C LEU A 1167 79.18 27.91 -23.39
N ASP A 1168 79.99 27.52 -22.40
CA ASP A 1168 81.44 27.60 -22.49
C ASP A 1168 82.01 26.40 -23.28
N ARG A 1169 83.28 26.49 -23.68
CA ARG A 1169 83.93 25.47 -24.51
C ARG A 1169 83.91 24.08 -23.87
N GLU A 1170 84.11 23.99 -22.56
CA GLU A 1170 84.12 22.71 -21.82
C GLU A 1170 82.74 22.03 -21.82
N ASN A 1171 81.65 22.80 -21.64
CA ASN A 1171 80.29 22.27 -21.72
C ASN A 1171 79.87 22.00 -23.18
N ILE A 1172 80.38 22.75 -24.18
CA ILE A 1172 80.18 22.45 -25.61
C ILE A 1172 80.80 21.10 -25.98
N GLU A 1173 82.05 20.86 -25.57
CA GLU A 1173 82.75 19.58 -25.78
C GLU A 1173 82.02 18.42 -25.09
N SER A 1174 81.59 18.62 -23.84
CA SER A 1174 80.88 17.59 -23.08
C SER A 1174 79.47 17.32 -23.63
N LEU A 1175 78.78 18.35 -24.11
CA LEU A 1175 77.51 18.21 -24.81
C LEU A 1175 77.69 17.44 -26.13
N ALA A 1176 78.73 17.74 -26.91
CA ALA A 1176 79.04 17.00 -28.13
C ALA A 1176 79.29 15.52 -27.82
N HIS A 1177 80.07 15.22 -26.78
CA HIS A 1177 80.30 13.84 -26.33
C HIS A 1177 79.01 13.12 -25.91
N ALA A 1178 78.15 13.76 -25.12
CA ALA A 1178 76.88 13.16 -24.72
C ALA A 1178 75.93 12.93 -25.89
N LEU A 1179 75.87 13.87 -26.85
CA LEU A 1179 75.09 13.66 -28.08
C LEU A 1179 75.62 12.49 -28.90
N VAL A 1180 76.94 12.32 -28.98
CA VAL A 1180 77.57 11.16 -29.63
C VAL A 1180 77.22 9.86 -28.90
N GLU A 1181 77.22 9.84 -27.56
CA GLU A 1181 76.77 8.66 -26.79
C GLU A 1181 75.28 8.35 -27.02
N ILE A 1182 74.44 9.38 -27.13
CA ILE A 1182 73.02 9.21 -27.48
C ILE A 1182 72.88 8.66 -28.90
N ILE A 1183 73.64 9.17 -29.87
CA ILE A 1183 73.66 8.66 -31.26
C ILE A 1183 74.11 7.19 -31.27
N LYS A 1184 75.16 6.84 -30.52
CA LYS A 1184 75.71 5.47 -30.44
C LYS A 1184 74.78 4.49 -29.74
N SER A 1185 74.15 4.89 -28.64
CA SER A 1185 73.18 4.04 -27.93
C SER A 1185 71.91 3.81 -28.76
N ARG A 1186 71.53 4.78 -29.59
CA ARG A 1186 70.32 4.72 -30.43
C ARG A 1186 70.56 4.34 -31.89
N SER A 1187 71.81 4.15 -32.33
CA SER A 1187 72.11 3.76 -33.72
C SER A 1187 71.50 2.42 -34.11
N ASN A 1188 71.24 1.54 -33.14
CA ASN A 1188 70.57 0.25 -33.35
C ASN A 1188 69.03 0.37 -33.47
N GLN A 1189 68.45 1.52 -33.11
CA GLN A 1189 67.02 1.77 -33.30
C GLN A 1189 66.78 2.17 -34.77
N ARG A 1190 65.84 1.50 -35.45
CA ARG A 1190 65.63 1.65 -36.90
C ARG A 1190 65.24 3.07 -37.36
N ASN A 1191 64.82 3.95 -36.45
CA ASN A 1191 64.14 5.21 -36.78
C ASN A 1191 64.67 6.46 -36.03
N PHE A 1192 65.91 6.47 -35.49
CA PHE A 1192 66.45 7.66 -34.82
C PHE A 1192 67.05 8.68 -35.80
N GLN A 1193 66.64 9.95 -35.69
CA GLN A 1193 67.14 11.09 -36.46
C GLN A 1193 67.35 12.29 -35.54
N LEU A 1194 68.59 12.74 -35.43
CA LEU A 1194 68.95 13.97 -34.72
C LEU A 1194 69.27 15.07 -35.75
N VAL A 1195 68.53 16.17 -35.70
CA VAL A 1195 68.78 17.36 -36.53
C VAL A 1195 69.38 18.43 -35.63
N VAL A 1196 70.60 18.85 -35.94
CA VAL A 1196 71.29 19.93 -35.23
C VAL A 1196 71.43 21.11 -36.19
N ILE A 1197 70.95 22.28 -35.76
CA ILE A 1197 71.16 23.55 -36.44
C ILE A 1197 72.11 24.36 -35.56
N THR A 1198 73.25 24.76 -36.08
CA THR A 1198 74.23 25.57 -35.34
C THR A 1198 75.04 26.45 -36.28
N HIS A 1199 75.54 27.57 -35.79
CA HIS A 1199 76.59 28.38 -36.42
C HIS A 1199 77.98 28.16 -35.80
N ASP A 1200 78.08 27.30 -34.77
CA ASP A 1200 79.33 26.98 -34.09
C ASP A 1200 80.09 25.89 -34.86
N GLU A 1201 81.15 26.30 -35.58
CA GLU A 1201 81.95 25.38 -36.39
C GLU A 1201 82.78 24.41 -35.52
N ASP A 1202 83.21 24.83 -34.33
CA ASP A 1202 83.96 23.97 -33.39
C ASP A 1202 83.07 22.82 -32.89
N PHE A 1203 81.80 23.10 -32.61
CA PHE A 1203 80.83 22.08 -32.23
C PHE A 1203 80.55 21.06 -33.35
N VAL A 1204 80.47 21.52 -34.61
CA VAL A 1204 80.34 20.62 -35.77
C VAL A 1204 81.58 19.75 -35.92
N GLU A 1205 82.78 20.31 -35.72
CA GLU A 1205 84.03 19.56 -35.76
C GLU A 1205 84.05 18.45 -34.69
N LEU A 1206 83.67 18.78 -33.44
CA LEU A 1206 83.60 17.84 -32.32
C LEU A 1206 82.61 16.69 -32.58
N LEU A 1207 81.42 16.98 -33.11
CA LEU A 1207 80.46 15.95 -33.52
C LEU A 1207 81.01 15.07 -34.65
N SER A 1208 81.82 15.64 -35.54
CA SER A 1208 82.34 14.95 -36.71
C SER A 1208 83.48 13.97 -36.42
N ARG A 1209 84.23 14.18 -35.33
CA ARG A 1209 85.27 13.26 -34.83
C ARG A 1209 84.71 11.89 -34.43
N SER A 1210 83.38 11.74 -34.35
CA SER A 1210 82.69 10.55 -33.86
C SER A 1210 82.43 9.43 -34.89
N GLN A 1211 82.90 9.54 -36.15
CA GLN A 1211 82.63 8.61 -37.26
C GLN A 1211 81.15 8.49 -37.70
N TYR A 1212 80.20 9.14 -37.02
CA TYR A 1212 78.76 9.05 -37.33
C TYR A 1212 78.24 10.14 -38.29
N VAL A 1213 79.05 11.15 -38.63
CA VAL A 1213 78.67 12.25 -39.53
C VAL A 1213 79.67 12.34 -40.68
N GLU A 1214 79.24 11.99 -41.88
CA GLU A 1214 80.09 12.07 -43.10
C GLU A 1214 79.92 13.40 -43.87
N HIS A 1215 78.72 13.97 -43.79
CA HIS A 1215 78.31 15.15 -44.54
C HIS A 1215 77.47 16.07 -43.66
N PHE A 1216 77.56 17.37 -43.90
CA PHE A 1216 76.69 18.37 -43.31
C PHE A 1216 76.08 19.25 -44.40
N TYR A 1217 74.98 19.93 -44.08
CA TYR A 1217 74.32 20.86 -44.98
C TYR A 1217 74.62 22.29 -44.54
N ARG A 1218 75.35 23.04 -45.35
CA ARG A 1218 75.63 24.46 -45.12
C ARG A 1218 74.55 25.29 -45.83
N VAL A 1219 73.79 26.04 -45.06
CA VAL A 1219 72.81 27.01 -45.58
C VAL A 1219 73.51 28.36 -45.71
N LYS A 1220 73.68 28.84 -46.93
CA LYS A 1220 74.26 30.17 -47.21
C LYS A 1220 73.30 31.01 -48.04
N LYS A 1221 73.59 32.29 -48.17
CA LYS A 1221 72.92 33.12 -49.18
C LYS A 1221 73.71 33.07 -50.48
N ASN A 1222 73.02 32.87 -51.59
CA ASN A 1222 73.61 33.02 -52.92
C ASN A 1222 73.79 34.51 -53.26
N ILE A 1223 74.33 34.79 -54.45
CA ILE A 1223 74.61 36.16 -54.93
C ILE A 1223 73.32 37.00 -54.96
N GLU A 1224 72.18 36.36 -55.24
CA GLU A 1224 70.85 36.97 -55.27
C GLU A 1224 70.22 37.13 -53.88
N GLN A 1225 70.94 36.86 -52.79
CA GLN A 1225 70.42 36.87 -51.40
C GLN A 1225 69.32 35.82 -51.11
N CYS A 1226 69.08 34.88 -52.01
CA CYS A 1226 68.25 33.71 -51.80
C CYS A 1226 69.01 32.66 -50.97
N SER A 1227 68.29 31.90 -50.13
CA SER A 1227 68.90 30.82 -49.35
C SER A 1227 69.23 29.63 -50.25
N GLU A 1228 70.48 29.20 -50.22
CA GLU A 1228 71.01 28.06 -50.94
C GLU A 1228 71.52 27.01 -49.95
N ILE A 1229 71.15 25.75 -50.15
CA ILE A 1229 71.57 24.63 -49.30
C ILE A 1229 72.64 23.83 -50.04
N ILE A 1230 73.85 23.78 -49.50
CA ILE A 1230 74.97 23.04 -50.09
C ILE A 1230 75.33 21.87 -49.17
N ARG A 1231 75.47 20.68 -49.77
CA ARG A 1231 76.00 19.52 -49.07
C ARG A 1231 77.53 19.59 -49.07
N CYS A 1232 78.12 19.63 -47.89
CA CYS A 1232 79.57 19.68 -47.69
C CYS A 1232 80.05 18.38 -47.03
N SER A 1233 81.24 17.91 -47.39
CA SER A 1233 81.89 16.80 -46.69
C SER A 1233 82.58 17.31 -45.44
N VAL A 1234 82.56 16.54 -44.35
CA VAL A 1234 83.26 16.92 -43.12
C VAL A 1234 84.76 17.12 -43.35
N THR A 1235 85.38 16.37 -44.27
CA THR A 1235 86.81 16.54 -44.59
C THR A 1235 87.17 17.93 -45.10
N SER A 1236 86.20 18.68 -45.63
CA SER A 1236 86.40 20.07 -46.09
C SER A 1236 86.47 21.11 -44.96
N LEU A 1237 86.03 20.79 -43.74
CA LEU A 1237 86.23 21.65 -42.56
C LEU A 1237 87.69 21.63 -42.11
N ASN A 1238 88.35 20.48 -42.22
CA ASN A 1238 89.78 20.32 -41.89
C ASN A 1238 90.72 20.96 -42.92
N ALA A 1239 90.22 21.34 -44.11
CA ALA A 1239 91.03 21.92 -45.19
C ALA A 1239 91.32 23.43 -45.03
N HIS A 1240 90.74 24.08 -44.01
CA HIS A 1240 91.02 25.49 -43.69
C HIS A 1240 92.01 25.69 -42.53
N VAL A 1241 92.71 24.62 -42.11
CA VAL A 1241 93.88 24.71 -41.24
C VAL A 1241 95.10 24.18 -42.00
N GLN A 1242 95.55 24.96 -42.99
CA GLN A 1242 96.95 25.05 -43.42
C GLN A 1242 97.26 26.48 -43.83
#